data_AF-A0A3Q8UW58-F1
#
_entry.id   AF-A0A3Q8UW58-F1
#
_cell.length_a   1.000
_cell.length_b   1.000
_cell.length_c   1.000
_cell.angle_alpha   90.00
_cell.angle_beta   90.00
_cell.angle_gamma   90.00
#
_symmetry.space_group_name_H-M   'P 1'
#
loop_
_entity.id
_entity.type
_entity.pdbx_description
1 polymer ?
#
loop_
_entity_poly.entity_id
_entity_poly.type
_entity_poly.pdbx_seq_one_letter_code
_entity_poly.pdbx_strand_id
1 'polypeptide(L)'
;MPENGAAPLLDRRRVLLGGLGLAAGVAGLTLSAPAIARAAEAAGNRAAADDIQLIIERIQQRFLAQGDQIKLANFIYLARTSEALTYAESLRADGSWPNVDYADTTSSANGRVWSPYHALYRMMAMAHAYRDPDAPGYGKPEIVEALNRALLYWDGVKPTSTNWWEVEIGKSMAMGRVSIFVGDELSAEAREVAYAHNTGRLDPVGANGSWRTENYLYEAVAKRSTADIEQGYDTMSQTIAVDGSGGIKEAVQVDSSFWAHGAQLYSEGYGMALFTIVAAWADVSRGTRFALSDEEVDAIAFYILDGTRWLIRGEIGMMYLGYRPANTIDGVTSYAADFVEPLDRMVRADEGNSAAYKKLADNIRGKTRENGVTGHKYFWRSEFSSHLRAGYGIFTRINSPRMVGSEYRSTFRPEVGNEIDWNAQGATSIQVTNREYDDLVPAFDWFHYPGVTAPYAKVTSTAGKRNAGSFTGGVSDGRYGAVAFTLDRSSTTGRKSYFYFDDEMVALGAGITSTSEHAVHTTVNQGAARGNATVGGKAVRPGTDSVATGASWAYNDEIGYVFPEGGPLRVSNKEQSGSWIDRDPVTRNAFTLYFDHGRAPEGAEYAYIVLPDASPAKVRAYAAGPAVRILRNDEQVQAVRHPGLRLTMATFHAAGSLDLGAGRTLRVDQPAVVMLKESGGSAVMSVANPDQPGLTVSVALAAPGRTRRAGFELGSGANLGKTVTQPLT
;
A
#
# COMPACT_ATOMS: atom_id res chain seq x y z
N MET A 1 -51.06 -18.47 -12.18
CA MET A 1 -52.08 -19.26 -11.47
C MET A 1 -51.58 -19.49 -10.06
N PRO A 2 -52.24 -18.88 -9.07
CA PRO A 2 -51.89 -18.90 -7.66
C PRO A 2 -52.65 -20.01 -6.92
N GLU A 3 -52.29 -20.29 -5.67
CA GLU A 3 -53.16 -20.55 -4.50
C GLU A 3 -52.28 -21.10 -3.35
N ASN A 4 -52.14 -20.39 -2.23
CA ASN A 4 -53.03 -20.41 -1.03
C ASN A 4 -53.00 -21.77 -0.33
N GLY A 5 -52.86 -21.93 0.99
CA GLY A 5 -52.88 -20.99 2.10
C GLY A 5 -53.01 -21.79 3.41
N ALA A 6 -52.63 -21.14 4.51
CA ALA A 6 -53.15 -21.25 5.88
C ALA A 6 -53.71 -22.58 6.43
N ALA A 7 -53.13 -23.00 7.58
CA ALA A 7 -53.76 -23.74 8.68
C ALA A 7 -55.07 -23.03 9.16
N PRO A 8 -56.01 -23.61 9.97
CA PRO A 8 -55.67 -24.17 11.30
C PRO A 8 -56.69 -25.15 12.03
N LEU A 9 -56.25 -25.63 13.20
CA LEU A 9 -56.98 -25.93 14.47
C LEU A 9 -57.92 -27.16 14.69
N LEU A 10 -57.62 -27.83 15.83
CA LEU A 10 -58.46 -28.44 16.89
C LEU A 10 -59.28 -29.74 16.64
N ASP A 11 -59.07 -30.77 17.48
CA ASP A 11 -60.00 -31.23 18.57
C ASP A 11 -59.44 -32.48 19.32
N ARG A 12 -59.06 -32.39 20.60
CA ARG A 12 -59.65 -32.92 21.87
C ARG A 12 -60.20 -34.37 21.96
N ARG A 13 -59.95 -34.93 23.17
CA ARG A 13 -60.63 -35.99 24.00
C ARG A 13 -59.99 -37.39 23.96
N ARG A 14 -59.84 -38.17 25.06
CA ARG A 14 -60.24 -38.09 26.49
C ARG A 14 -59.54 -39.21 27.32
N VAL A 15 -59.21 -38.91 28.59
CA VAL A 15 -59.45 -39.69 29.85
C VAL A 15 -58.73 -41.03 30.11
N LEU A 16 -57.95 -41.09 31.20
CA LEU A 16 -58.29 -41.90 32.40
C LEU A 16 -57.47 -41.52 33.65
N LEU A 17 -58.18 -41.49 34.78
CA LEU A 17 -57.69 -41.29 36.15
C LEU A 17 -56.83 -42.47 36.63
N GLY A 18 -55.84 -42.16 37.46
CA GLY A 18 -55.13 -43.12 38.31
C GLY A 18 -54.27 -42.39 39.32
N GLY A 19 -54.82 -42.11 40.50
CA GLY A 19 -54.08 -41.55 41.61
C GLY A 19 -53.26 -42.62 42.33
N LEU A 20 -52.03 -42.28 42.71
CA LEU A 20 -51.36 -42.81 43.90
C LEU A 20 -50.16 -41.90 44.22
N GLY A 21 -50.16 -41.38 45.45
CA GLY A 21 -49.19 -40.42 45.92
C GLY A 21 -47.79 -41.01 46.05
N LEU A 22 -46.81 -40.20 45.66
CA LEU A 22 -45.47 -40.21 46.24
C LEU A 22 -45.09 -38.76 46.51
N ALA A 23 -44.80 -38.48 47.78
CA ALA A 23 -44.34 -37.20 48.27
C ALA A 23 -43.01 -36.82 47.60
N ALA A 24 -43.01 -35.75 46.82
CA ALA A 24 -41.80 -35.06 46.39
C ALA A 24 -41.79 -33.68 47.04
N GLY A 25 -40.88 -33.48 48.00
CA GLY A 25 -40.55 -32.14 48.50
C GLY A 25 -39.88 -31.35 47.38
N VAL A 26 -40.64 -30.55 46.65
CA VAL A 26 -40.09 -29.54 45.74
C VAL A 26 -39.92 -28.25 46.54
N ALA A 27 -38.72 -28.03 47.05
CA ALA A 27 -38.28 -26.70 47.44
C ALA A 27 -38.18 -25.85 46.17
N GLY A 28 -39.27 -25.16 45.82
CA GLY A 28 -39.27 -24.17 44.75
C GLY A 28 -38.42 -22.97 45.17
N LEU A 29 -37.17 -22.91 44.70
CA LEU A 29 -36.33 -21.73 44.82
C LEU A 29 -36.91 -20.62 43.93
N THR A 30 -37.78 -19.78 44.48
CA THR A 30 -38.09 -18.48 43.89
C THR A 30 -36.85 -17.60 44.04
N LEU A 31 -36.05 -17.51 42.97
CA LEU A 31 -34.91 -16.59 42.93
C LEU A 31 -35.44 -15.14 42.99
N SER A 32 -34.98 -14.39 43.98
CA SER A 32 -35.28 -12.97 44.11
C SER A 32 -34.62 -12.17 42.97
N ALA A 33 -35.14 -10.98 42.63
CA ALA A 33 -34.55 -10.13 41.59
C ALA A 33 -33.02 -9.90 41.74
N PRO A 34 -32.44 -9.77 42.95
CA PRO A 34 -30.99 -9.73 43.15
C PRO A 34 -30.26 -11.03 42.77
N ALA A 35 -30.90 -12.19 42.92
CA ALA A 35 -30.31 -13.48 42.55
C ALA A 35 -30.34 -13.71 41.03
N ILE A 36 -31.37 -13.20 40.34
CA ILE A 36 -31.44 -13.17 38.87
C ILE A 36 -30.38 -12.22 38.31
N ALA A 37 -30.21 -11.03 38.91
CA ALA A 37 -29.16 -10.09 38.52
C ALA A 37 -27.75 -10.68 38.70
N ARG A 38 -27.48 -11.34 39.83
CA ARG A 38 -26.20 -12.05 40.07
C ARG A 38 -25.96 -13.21 39.11
N ALA A 39 -27.01 -13.96 38.75
CA ALA A 39 -26.89 -15.05 37.79
C ALA A 39 -26.64 -14.53 36.37
N ALA A 40 -27.26 -13.42 35.98
CA ALA A 40 -27.01 -12.75 34.70
C ALA A 40 -25.60 -12.13 34.65
N GLU A 41 -25.15 -11.51 35.73
CA GLU A 41 -23.78 -10.99 35.87
C GLU A 41 -22.74 -12.12 35.83
N ALA A 42 -22.98 -13.23 36.54
CA ALA A 42 -22.11 -14.40 36.49
C ALA A 42 -22.09 -15.07 35.10
N ALA A 43 -23.23 -15.14 34.42
CA ALA A 43 -23.30 -15.64 33.05
C ALA A 43 -22.58 -14.71 32.06
N GLY A 44 -22.74 -13.39 32.21
CA GLY A 44 -22.02 -12.39 31.42
C GLY A 44 -20.50 -12.41 31.65
N ASN A 45 -20.06 -12.60 32.89
CA ASN A 45 -18.65 -12.76 33.25
C ASN A 45 -18.06 -14.06 32.70
N ARG A 46 -18.84 -15.16 32.72
CA ARG A 46 -18.43 -16.44 32.12
C ARG A 46 -18.28 -16.31 30.60
N ALA A 47 -19.24 -15.68 29.94
CA ALA A 47 -19.16 -15.41 28.51
C ALA A 47 -17.95 -14.52 28.16
N ALA A 48 -17.65 -13.50 28.96
CA ALA A 48 -16.46 -12.66 28.76
C ALA A 48 -15.16 -13.45 28.95
N ALA A 49 -15.08 -14.33 29.95
CA ALA A 49 -13.90 -15.17 30.17
C ALA A 49 -13.66 -16.15 29.01
N ASP A 50 -14.74 -16.76 28.48
CA ASP A 50 -14.68 -17.66 27.33
C ASP A 50 -14.25 -16.91 26.06
N ASP A 51 -14.76 -15.70 25.84
CA ASP A 51 -14.37 -14.84 24.72
C ASP A 51 -12.89 -14.42 24.78
N ILE A 52 -12.41 -14.01 25.96
CA ILE A 52 -10.98 -13.67 26.17
C ILE A 52 -10.10 -14.90 25.93
N GLN A 53 -10.53 -16.08 26.39
CA GLN A 53 -9.80 -17.31 26.17
C GLN A 53 -9.70 -17.66 24.68
N LEU A 54 -10.79 -17.48 23.92
CA LEU A 54 -10.79 -17.66 22.47
C LEU A 54 -9.84 -16.67 21.76
N ILE A 55 -9.78 -15.41 22.22
CA ILE A 55 -8.82 -14.43 21.70
C ILE A 55 -7.38 -14.88 21.98
N ILE A 56 -7.07 -15.33 23.19
CA ILE A 56 -5.74 -15.88 23.56
C ILE A 56 -5.36 -17.02 22.62
N GLU A 57 -6.25 -17.99 22.44
CA GLU A 57 -6.01 -19.15 21.56
C GLU A 57 -5.73 -18.73 20.12
N ARG A 58 -6.48 -17.76 19.58
CA ARG A 58 -6.27 -17.27 18.22
C ARG A 58 -4.99 -16.45 18.07
N ILE A 59 -4.61 -15.67 19.09
CA ILE A 59 -3.30 -14.98 19.11
C ILE A 59 -2.16 -16.01 19.13
N GLN A 60 -2.28 -17.05 19.96
CA GLN A 60 -1.28 -18.12 20.01
C GLN A 60 -1.18 -18.84 18.66
N GLN A 61 -2.32 -19.28 18.10
CA GLN A 61 -2.38 -19.92 16.78
C GLN A 61 -1.77 -19.05 15.67
N ARG A 62 -2.05 -17.74 15.67
CA ARG A 62 -1.46 -16.77 14.71
C ARG A 62 0.07 -16.84 14.72
N PHE A 63 0.68 -16.83 15.90
CA PHE A 63 2.15 -16.83 16.01
C PHE A 63 2.76 -18.22 15.79
N LEU A 64 2.10 -19.29 16.23
CA LEU A 64 2.55 -20.66 15.97
C LEU A 64 2.51 -21.01 14.47
N ALA A 65 1.52 -20.51 13.73
CA ALA A 65 1.42 -20.69 12.28
C ALA A 65 2.57 -20.06 11.48
N GLN A 66 3.37 -19.17 12.08
CA GLN A 66 4.56 -18.59 11.44
C GLN A 66 5.75 -19.57 11.34
N GLY A 67 5.64 -20.73 12.01
CA GLY A 67 6.63 -21.80 11.99
C GLY A 67 7.78 -21.58 12.96
N ASP A 68 8.89 -22.28 12.69
CA ASP A 68 10.04 -22.40 13.61
C ASP A 68 10.74 -21.06 13.91
N GLN A 69 10.76 -20.12 12.96
CA GLN A 69 11.51 -18.87 13.10
C GLN A 69 10.72 -17.78 13.82
N ILE A 70 11.30 -17.20 14.87
CA ILE A 70 10.70 -16.07 15.59
C ILE A 70 10.94 -14.76 14.84
N LYS A 71 9.85 -14.01 14.64
CA LYS A 71 9.83 -12.69 13.98
C LYS A 71 9.21 -11.65 14.90
N LEU A 72 9.92 -10.56 15.20
CA LEU A 72 9.39 -9.42 15.95
C LEU A 72 8.85 -8.36 14.99
N ALA A 73 9.77 -7.70 14.27
CA ALA A 73 9.51 -6.72 13.21
C ALA A 73 10.72 -6.68 12.25
N ASN A 74 10.52 -6.11 11.05
CA ASN A 74 11.56 -5.92 10.03
C ASN A 74 12.28 -7.20 9.55
N PHE A 75 11.60 -8.36 9.60
CA PHE A 75 12.15 -9.64 9.11
C PHE A 75 13.51 -10.02 9.72
N ILE A 76 13.81 -9.53 10.92
CA ILE A 76 14.97 -9.96 11.69
C ILE A 76 14.63 -11.32 12.31
N TYR A 77 15.51 -12.30 12.11
CA TYR A 77 15.37 -13.67 12.60
C TYR A 77 16.53 -13.98 13.55
N LEU A 78 16.27 -14.01 14.86
CA LEU A 78 17.33 -14.20 15.87
C LEU A 78 17.15 -15.43 16.76
N ALA A 79 16.02 -16.14 16.66
CA ALA A 79 15.75 -17.33 17.45
C ALA A 79 14.76 -18.28 16.75
N ARG A 80 14.76 -19.55 17.18
CA ARG A 80 13.90 -20.62 16.68
C ARG A 80 13.20 -21.37 17.80
N THR A 81 11.96 -21.80 17.61
CA THR A 81 11.21 -22.58 18.62
C THR A 81 11.83 -23.96 18.83
N SER A 82 12.37 -24.58 17.78
CA SER A 82 13.10 -25.86 17.85
C SER A 82 14.37 -25.82 18.72
N GLU A 83 14.94 -24.63 18.92
CA GLU A 83 16.15 -24.42 19.73
C GLU A 83 15.83 -23.99 21.19
N ALA A 84 14.55 -23.93 21.57
CA ALA A 84 14.11 -23.42 22.88
C ALA A 84 14.81 -24.08 24.08
N LEU A 85 14.96 -25.41 24.07
CA LEU A 85 15.66 -26.13 25.13
C LEU A 85 17.16 -25.76 25.20
N THR A 86 17.80 -25.58 24.04
CA THR A 86 19.20 -25.12 23.97
C THR A 86 19.33 -23.70 24.55
N TYR A 87 18.35 -22.82 24.32
CA TYR A 87 18.35 -21.49 24.92
C TYR A 87 18.19 -21.55 26.45
N ALA A 88 17.33 -22.44 26.96
CA ALA A 88 17.16 -22.66 28.39
C ALA A 88 18.44 -23.23 29.04
N GLU A 89 19.08 -24.21 28.41
CA GLU A 89 20.32 -24.84 28.88
C GLU A 89 21.52 -23.89 28.86
N SER A 90 21.59 -22.99 27.88
CA SER A 90 22.69 -22.02 27.75
C SER A 90 22.54 -20.77 28.63
N LEU A 91 21.43 -20.64 29.36
CA LEU A 91 21.18 -19.56 30.30
C LEU A 91 22.05 -19.74 31.54
N ARG A 92 22.79 -18.70 31.94
CA ARG A 92 23.57 -18.71 33.18
C ARG A 92 22.64 -18.74 34.40
N ALA A 93 23.21 -19.09 35.54
CA ALA A 93 22.48 -19.12 36.82
C ALA A 93 21.86 -17.77 37.20
N ASP A 94 22.47 -16.65 36.77
CA ASP A 94 21.97 -15.29 37.00
C ASP A 94 20.82 -14.88 36.05
N GLY A 95 20.50 -15.69 35.05
CA GLY A 95 19.47 -15.37 34.04
C GLY A 95 20.00 -14.64 32.80
N SER A 96 21.32 -14.50 32.64
CA SER A 96 21.92 -13.89 31.44
C SER A 96 22.35 -14.95 30.41
N TRP A 97 22.36 -14.56 29.13
CA TRP A 97 23.04 -15.35 28.10
C TRP A 97 24.47 -14.85 27.88
N PRO A 98 25.46 -15.75 27.75
CA PRO A 98 26.87 -15.37 27.65
C PRO A 98 27.24 -14.60 26.38
N ASN A 99 26.44 -14.73 25.33
CA ASN A 99 26.66 -14.13 24.01
C ASN A 99 25.71 -12.94 23.73
N VAL A 100 25.20 -12.30 24.77
CA VAL A 100 24.38 -11.09 24.66
C VAL A 100 25.10 -9.95 25.38
N ASP A 101 25.46 -8.91 24.63
CA ASP A 101 25.88 -7.63 25.20
C ASP A 101 24.63 -6.83 25.60
N TYR A 102 24.30 -6.86 26.90
CA TYR A 102 23.15 -6.15 27.44
C TYR A 102 23.37 -4.63 27.56
N ALA A 103 24.61 -4.15 27.41
CA ALA A 103 24.97 -2.73 27.45
C ALA A 103 25.02 -2.07 26.06
N ASP A 104 24.89 -2.84 24.98
CA ASP A 104 24.79 -2.32 23.62
C ASP A 104 23.58 -1.39 23.49
N THR A 105 23.80 -0.20 22.92
CA THR A 105 22.77 0.81 22.68
C THR A 105 22.54 1.09 21.20
N THR A 106 23.07 0.24 20.32
CA THR A 106 22.94 0.39 18.86
C THR A 106 21.47 0.38 18.41
N SER A 107 21.16 1.13 17.34
CA SER A 107 19.86 1.06 16.66
C SER A 107 19.86 -0.01 15.56
N SER A 108 18.82 -0.85 15.56
CA SER A 108 18.59 -1.85 14.51
C SER A 108 18.06 -1.27 13.21
N ALA A 109 17.61 -0.01 13.21
CA ALA A 109 17.12 0.67 12.02
C ALA A 109 18.20 0.88 10.95
N ASN A 110 19.47 0.92 11.35
CA ASN A 110 20.62 1.19 10.47
C ASN A 110 21.39 -0.09 10.07
N GLY A 111 20.74 -1.25 10.09
CA GLY A 111 21.30 -2.52 9.60
C GLY A 111 22.19 -3.29 10.59
N ARG A 112 22.53 -2.73 11.75
CA ARG A 112 23.24 -3.45 12.84
C ARG A 112 22.27 -3.89 13.93
N VAL A 113 22.21 -5.19 14.22
CA VAL A 113 21.33 -5.73 15.27
C VAL A 113 21.71 -5.20 16.65
N TRP A 114 20.72 -4.68 17.38
CA TRP A 114 20.82 -4.35 18.80
C TRP A 114 20.94 -5.63 19.62
N SER A 115 22.11 -5.88 20.23
CA SER A 115 22.45 -7.17 20.85
C SER A 115 21.40 -7.71 21.85
N PRO A 116 20.78 -6.88 22.72
CA PRO A 116 19.71 -7.32 23.63
C PRO A 116 18.52 -8.01 22.94
N TYR A 117 18.29 -7.78 21.65
CA TYR A 117 17.26 -8.51 20.91
C TYR A 117 17.47 -10.02 20.91
N HIS A 118 18.71 -10.52 20.97
CA HIS A 118 18.91 -11.97 21.10
C HIS A 118 18.23 -12.55 22.35
N ALA A 119 18.25 -11.84 23.48
CA ALA A 119 17.57 -12.28 24.69
C ALA A 119 16.05 -12.27 24.51
N LEU A 120 15.48 -11.18 24.00
CA LEU A 120 14.03 -11.05 23.78
C LEU A 120 13.50 -12.11 22.79
N TYR A 121 14.24 -12.37 21.71
CA TYR A 121 13.86 -13.39 20.73
C TYR A 121 13.91 -14.81 21.29
N ARG A 122 14.91 -15.12 22.13
CA ARG A 122 14.98 -16.41 22.82
C ARG A 122 13.84 -16.59 23.82
N MET A 123 13.47 -15.54 24.56
CA MET A 123 12.30 -15.58 25.45
C MET A 123 11.00 -15.87 24.67
N MET A 124 10.78 -15.20 23.54
CA MET A 124 9.63 -15.49 22.67
C MET A 124 9.68 -16.92 22.12
N ALA A 125 10.84 -17.39 21.66
CA ALA A 125 11.02 -18.75 21.14
C ALA A 125 10.67 -19.80 22.20
N MET A 126 11.15 -19.61 23.43
CA MET A 126 10.85 -20.45 24.58
C MET A 126 9.35 -20.42 24.92
N ALA A 127 8.74 -19.25 24.99
CA ALA A 127 7.31 -19.10 25.28
C ALA A 127 6.42 -19.77 24.20
N HIS A 128 6.76 -19.59 22.93
CA HIS A 128 6.05 -20.24 21.82
C HIS A 128 6.23 -21.76 21.86
N ALA A 129 7.46 -22.25 22.00
CA ALA A 129 7.75 -23.68 22.07
C ALA A 129 7.06 -24.38 23.24
N TYR A 130 6.85 -23.69 24.37
CA TYR A 130 6.13 -24.26 25.51
C TYR A 130 4.65 -24.59 25.17
N ARG A 131 4.02 -23.82 24.28
CA ARG A 131 2.61 -23.99 23.88
C ARG A 131 2.41 -24.68 22.53
N ASP A 132 3.47 -24.89 21.76
CA ASP A 132 3.43 -25.57 20.47
C ASP A 132 3.55 -27.10 20.65
N PRO A 133 2.51 -27.90 20.38
CA PRO A 133 2.55 -29.36 20.55
C PRO A 133 3.61 -30.06 19.69
N ASP A 134 4.05 -29.42 18.60
CA ASP A 134 5.04 -29.98 17.68
C ASP A 134 6.48 -29.57 18.04
N ALA A 135 6.67 -28.63 18.98
CA ALA A 135 7.98 -28.17 19.40
C ALA A 135 8.61 -29.07 20.49
N PRO A 136 9.95 -29.29 20.47
CA PRO A 136 10.63 -30.06 21.52
C PRO A 136 10.44 -29.53 22.94
N GLY A 137 10.18 -28.23 23.09
CA GLY A 137 9.96 -27.54 24.36
C GLY A 137 8.54 -27.65 24.93
N TYR A 138 7.62 -28.38 24.26
CA TYR A 138 6.21 -28.42 24.64
C TYR A 138 5.99 -28.89 26.09
N GLY A 139 5.37 -28.04 26.90
CA GLY A 139 5.03 -28.33 28.30
C GLY A 139 6.23 -28.60 29.22
N LYS A 140 7.45 -28.23 28.82
CA LYS A 140 8.68 -28.52 29.58
C LYS A 140 8.89 -27.50 30.72
N PRO A 141 8.96 -27.92 32.00
CA PRO A 141 9.13 -27.01 33.12
C PRO A 141 10.44 -26.22 33.07
N GLU A 142 11.50 -26.79 32.47
CA GLU A 142 12.81 -26.15 32.30
C GLU A 142 12.71 -24.83 31.50
N ILE A 143 11.74 -24.76 30.58
CA ILE A 143 11.46 -23.54 29.80
C ILE A 143 10.91 -22.43 30.70
N VAL A 144 9.94 -22.76 31.55
CA VAL A 144 9.33 -21.80 32.48
C VAL A 144 10.36 -21.32 33.51
N GLU A 145 11.18 -22.23 34.04
CA GLU A 145 12.27 -21.88 34.96
C GLU A 145 13.29 -20.94 34.33
N ALA A 146 13.67 -21.20 33.06
CA ALA A 146 14.58 -20.33 32.32
C ALA A 146 13.97 -18.95 32.04
N LEU A 147 12.69 -18.90 31.64
CA LEU A 147 11.97 -17.65 31.41
C LEU A 147 11.87 -16.80 32.68
N ASN A 148 11.58 -17.42 33.83
CA ASN A 148 11.56 -16.72 35.12
C ASN A 148 12.91 -16.04 35.41
N ARG A 149 14.03 -16.77 35.28
CA ARG A 149 15.37 -16.18 35.50
C ARG A 149 15.71 -15.09 34.50
N ALA A 150 15.39 -15.32 33.21
CA ALA A 150 15.75 -14.40 32.15
C ALA A 150 14.98 -13.07 32.22
N LEU A 151 13.69 -13.11 32.61
CA LEU A 151 12.89 -11.91 32.86
C LEU A 151 13.45 -11.10 34.04
N LEU A 152 13.72 -11.76 35.18
CA LEU A 152 14.29 -11.10 36.35
C LEU A 152 15.66 -10.47 36.07
N TYR A 153 16.50 -11.14 35.29
CA TYR A 153 17.78 -10.57 34.84
C TYR A 153 17.57 -9.32 33.97
N TRP A 154 16.66 -9.40 32.98
CA TRP A 154 16.33 -8.27 32.10
C TRP A 154 15.88 -7.05 32.91
N ASP A 155 15.04 -7.24 33.93
CA ASP A 155 14.61 -6.17 34.82
C ASP A 155 15.77 -5.58 35.64
N GLY A 156 16.73 -6.41 36.06
CA GLY A 156 17.93 -5.96 36.76
C GLY A 156 18.84 -5.07 35.91
N VAL A 157 19.07 -5.44 34.64
CA VAL A 157 20.03 -4.73 33.77
C VAL A 157 19.43 -3.62 32.91
N LYS A 158 18.11 -3.65 32.65
CA LYS A 158 17.34 -2.63 31.89
C LYS A 158 18.01 -2.17 30.59
N PRO A 159 18.18 -3.07 29.60
CA PRO A 159 18.82 -2.74 28.34
C PRO A 159 18.10 -1.59 27.63
N THR A 160 18.86 -0.72 26.96
CA THR A 160 18.33 0.42 26.21
C THR A 160 18.96 0.55 24.83
N SER A 161 18.32 1.32 23.94
CA SER A 161 18.81 1.63 22.60
C SER A 161 18.77 3.14 22.35
N THR A 162 19.64 3.60 21.46
CA THR A 162 19.65 4.96 20.89
C THR A 162 18.42 5.26 20.04
N ASN A 163 17.68 4.23 19.60
CA ASN A 163 16.40 4.40 18.93
C ASN A 163 15.25 4.00 19.88
N TRP A 164 14.25 4.89 19.93
CA TRP A 164 13.14 4.79 20.87
C TRP A 164 12.24 3.59 20.54
N TRP A 165 12.16 3.20 19.26
CA TRP A 165 11.27 2.14 18.80
C TRP A 165 11.65 0.78 19.41
N GLU A 166 12.94 0.47 19.52
CA GLU A 166 13.43 -0.77 20.11
C GLU A 166 13.02 -0.88 21.59
N VAL A 167 13.15 0.23 22.32
CA VAL A 167 12.88 0.32 23.77
C VAL A 167 11.39 0.35 24.08
N GLU A 168 10.59 1.03 23.26
CA GLU A 168 9.16 1.25 23.51
C GLU A 168 8.28 0.20 22.84
N ILE A 169 8.52 -0.11 21.56
CA ILE A 169 7.66 -0.97 20.75
C ILE A 169 8.21 -2.38 20.72
N GLY A 170 9.46 -2.56 20.27
CA GLY A 170 10.04 -3.88 20.05
C GLY A 170 10.12 -4.73 21.33
N LYS A 171 10.60 -4.15 22.43
CA LYS A 171 10.60 -4.81 23.74
C LYS A 171 9.18 -5.22 24.17
N SER A 172 8.22 -4.31 24.06
CA SER A 172 6.83 -4.53 24.47
C SER A 172 6.14 -5.64 23.67
N MET A 173 6.43 -5.73 22.37
CA MET A 173 5.94 -6.84 21.53
C MET A 173 6.44 -8.20 22.04
N ALA A 174 7.70 -8.29 22.48
CA ALA A 174 8.24 -9.53 23.05
C ALA A 174 7.61 -9.85 24.41
N MET A 175 7.50 -8.85 25.29
CA MET A 175 6.88 -9.02 26.61
C MET A 175 5.41 -9.41 26.51
N GLY A 176 4.64 -8.78 25.63
CA GLY A 176 3.25 -9.11 25.36
C GLY A 176 3.07 -10.56 24.91
N ARG A 177 3.91 -11.06 24.00
CA ARG A 177 3.87 -12.46 23.57
C ARG A 177 4.22 -13.43 24.69
N VAL A 178 5.25 -13.15 25.48
CA VAL A 178 5.61 -13.97 26.66
C VAL A 178 4.41 -14.06 27.61
N SER A 179 3.77 -12.93 27.92
CA SER A 179 2.57 -12.87 28.77
C SER A 179 1.41 -13.69 28.23
N ILE A 180 1.10 -13.59 26.93
CA ILE A 180 0.00 -14.33 26.29
C ILE A 180 0.26 -15.85 26.25
N PHE A 181 1.51 -16.26 26.05
CA PHE A 181 1.85 -17.67 25.90
C PHE A 181 2.01 -18.38 27.23
N VAL A 182 2.73 -17.79 28.18
CA VAL A 182 3.15 -18.49 29.41
C VAL A 182 2.84 -17.71 30.68
N GLY A 183 2.13 -16.58 30.63
CA GLY A 183 1.87 -15.72 31.79
C GLY A 183 1.29 -16.48 33.00
N ASP A 184 0.37 -17.41 32.78
CA ASP A 184 -0.24 -18.22 33.86
C ASP A 184 0.72 -19.26 34.49
N GLU A 185 1.86 -19.54 33.84
CA GLU A 185 2.86 -20.52 34.27
C GLU A 185 4.07 -19.88 34.97
N LEU A 186 4.31 -18.58 34.73
CA LEU A 186 5.44 -17.84 35.31
C LEU A 186 5.28 -17.65 36.83
N SER A 187 6.40 -17.39 37.52
CA SER A 187 6.35 -16.90 38.90
C SER A 187 5.65 -15.53 38.94
N ALA A 188 5.06 -15.16 40.09
CA ALA A 188 4.39 -13.87 40.23
C ALA A 188 5.34 -12.71 39.90
N GLU A 189 6.59 -12.76 40.38
CA GLU A 189 7.60 -11.73 40.15
C GLU A 189 7.97 -11.62 38.67
N ALA A 190 8.24 -12.74 38.00
CA ALA A 190 8.59 -12.75 36.58
C ALA A 190 7.43 -12.28 35.70
N ARG A 191 6.20 -12.66 36.06
CA ARG A 191 4.98 -12.20 35.37
C ARG A 191 4.81 -10.69 35.50
N GLU A 192 4.98 -10.12 36.69
CA GLU A 192 4.91 -8.67 36.89
C GLU A 192 6.04 -7.94 36.14
N VAL A 193 7.22 -8.54 35.99
CA VAL A 193 8.28 -8.00 35.13
C VAL A 193 7.84 -7.95 33.67
N ALA A 194 7.23 -9.02 33.13
CA ALA A 194 6.74 -9.02 31.77
C ALA A 194 5.68 -7.92 31.55
N TYR A 195 4.78 -7.69 32.51
CA TYR A 195 3.83 -6.57 32.46
C TYR A 195 4.53 -5.21 32.56
N ALA A 196 5.42 -5.01 33.52
CA ALA A 196 6.09 -3.72 33.74
C ALA A 196 7.00 -3.29 32.57
N HIS A 197 7.56 -4.25 31.83
CA HIS A 197 8.35 -3.97 30.62
C HIS A 197 7.51 -3.94 29.35
N ASN A 198 6.22 -4.25 29.40
CA ASN A 198 5.31 -3.90 28.34
C ASN A 198 4.91 -2.42 28.51
N THR A 199 5.43 -1.55 27.64
CA THR A 199 5.11 -0.10 27.67
C THR A 199 4.05 0.28 26.64
N GLY A 200 3.18 -0.67 26.30
CA GLY A 200 2.00 -0.42 25.48
C GLY A 200 1.12 0.67 26.06
N ARG A 201 0.45 1.43 25.19
CA ARG A 201 -0.47 2.50 25.58
C ARG A 201 -1.51 2.73 24.50
N LEU A 202 -2.66 3.27 24.90
CA LEU A 202 -3.70 3.72 23.98
C LEU A 202 -3.17 4.90 23.15
N ASP A 203 -3.01 4.70 21.85
CA ASP A 203 -2.58 5.72 20.90
C ASP A 203 -3.36 5.58 19.59
N PRO A 204 -4.24 6.53 19.26
CA PRO A 204 -5.15 6.44 18.12
C PRO A 204 -4.52 6.87 16.79
N VAL A 205 -3.21 7.13 16.72
CA VAL A 205 -2.59 7.75 15.53
C VAL A 205 -1.78 6.75 14.72
N GLY A 206 -2.36 6.32 13.59
CA GLY A 206 -1.64 5.65 12.51
C GLY A 206 -0.93 4.35 12.92
N ALA A 207 0.20 4.08 12.28
CA ALA A 207 0.89 2.79 12.44
C ALA A 207 1.67 2.70 13.76
N ASN A 208 2.27 3.82 14.20
CA ASN A 208 2.91 3.84 15.53
C ASN A 208 1.87 3.70 16.65
N GLY A 209 0.70 4.32 16.51
CA GLY A 209 -0.39 4.20 17.47
C GLY A 209 -0.97 2.79 17.55
N SER A 210 -1.16 2.13 16.40
CA SER A 210 -1.62 0.73 16.37
C SER A 210 -0.62 -0.23 17.01
N TRP A 211 0.71 -0.06 16.84
CA TRP A 211 1.69 -0.88 17.58
C TRP A 211 1.63 -0.68 19.09
N ARG A 212 1.51 0.56 19.56
CA ARG A 212 1.39 0.85 21.01
C ARG A 212 0.11 0.27 21.59
N THR A 213 -0.98 0.39 20.85
CA THR A 213 -2.29 -0.12 21.25
C THR A 213 -2.33 -1.66 21.20
N GLU A 214 -1.69 -2.30 20.23
CA GLU A 214 -1.49 -3.76 20.20
C GLU A 214 -0.73 -4.25 21.45
N ASN A 215 0.35 -3.55 21.82
CA ASN A 215 1.11 -3.89 23.02
C ASN A 215 0.27 -3.73 24.30
N TYR A 216 -0.54 -2.68 24.38
CA TYR A 216 -1.51 -2.51 25.48
C TYR A 216 -2.54 -3.65 25.52
N LEU A 217 -3.09 -4.03 24.36
CA LEU A 217 -4.04 -5.13 24.24
C LEU A 217 -3.44 -6.47 24.67
N TYR A 218 -2.17 -6.76 24.36
CA TYR A 218 -1.53 -7.98 24.87
C TYR A 218 -1.52 -8.06 26.39
N GLU A 219 -1.22 -6.96 27.07
CA GLU A 219 -1.28 -6.90 28.54
C GLU A 219 -2.72 -7.03 29.05
N ALA A 220 -3.66 -6.28 28.46
CA ALA A 220 -5.07 -6.31 28.85
C ALA A 220 -5.68 -7.72 28.72
N VAL A 221 -5.38 -8.42 27.61
CA VAL A 221 -5.80 -9.80 27.36
C VAL A 221 -5.13 -10.76 28.34
N ALA A 222 -3.82 -10.64 28.59
CA ALA A 222 -3.11 -11.49 29.55
C ALA A 222 -3.64 -11.31 30.98
N LYS A 223 -4.02 -10.08 31.36
CA LYS A 223 -4.66 -9.76 32.65
C LYS A 223 -6.16 -10.10 32.68
N ARG A 224 -6.74 -10.52 31.56
CA ARG A 224 -8.17 -10.82 31.38
C ARG A 224 -9.07 -9.64 31.79
N SER A 225 -8.64 -8.41 31.51
CA SER A 225 -9.34 -7.17 31.87
C SER A 225 -10.31 -6.74 30.76
N THR A 226 -11.59 -7.09 30.89
CA THR A 226 -12.63 -6.74 29.89
C THR A 226 -12.66 -5.25 29.55
N ALA A 227 -12.59 -4.37 30.56
CA ALA A 227 -12.70 -2.93 30.36
C ALA A 227 -11.47 -2.34 29.63
N ASP A 228 -10.28 -2.90 29.87
CA ASP A 228 -9.07 -2.48 29.16
C ASP A 228 -9.07 -3.03 27.73
N ILE A 229 -9.56 -4.25 27.52
CA ILE A 229 -9.72 -4.82 26.17
C ILE A 229 -10.67 -3.94 25.35
N GLU A 230 -11.84 -3.57 25.89
CA GLU A 230 -12.81 -2.67 25.22
C GLU A 230 -12.14 -1.35 24.81
N GLN A 231 -11.43 -0.68 25.73
CA GLN A 231 -10.69 0.57 25.42
C GLN A 231 -9.60 0.39 24.35
N GLY A 232 -8.93 -0.76 24.35
CA GLY A 232 -7.90 -1.09 23.37
C GLY A 232 -8.49 -1.27 21.96
N TYR A 233 -9.63 -1.94 21.82
CA TYR A 233 -10.33 -2.06 20.54
C TYR A 233 -10.86 -0.70 20.05
N ASP A 234 -11.49 0.08 20.94
CA ASP A 234 -11.97 1.44 20.62
C ASP A 234 -10.84 2.35 20.12
N THR A 235 -9.65 2.21 20.69
CA THR A 235 -8.47 2.98 20.26
C THR A 235 -7.89 2.43 18.97
N MET A 236 -7.85 1.10 18.81
CA MET A 236 -7.37 0.45 17.59
C MET A 236 -8.18 0.88 16.37
N SER A 237 -9.51 0.98 16.49
CA SER A 237 -10.35 1.43 15.38
C SER A 237 -10.14 2.90 15.02
N GLN A 238 -9.78 3.75 15.98
CA GLN A 238 -9.41 5.14 15.69
C GLN A 238 -8.13 5.25 14.85
N THR A 239 -7.20 4.28 14.94
CA THR A 239 -5.95 4.29 14.14
C THR A 239 -6.18 4.19 12.63
N ILE A 240 -7.33 3.63 12.22
CA ILE A 240 -7.73 3.47 10.82
C ILE A 240 -8.78 4.49 10.36
N ALA A 241 -9.17 5.43 11.23
CA ALA A 241 -10.17 6.43 10.91
C ALA A 241 -9.75 7.33 9.73
N VAL A 242 -10.74 7.71 8.91
CA VAL A 242 -10.54 8.59 7.75
C VAL A 242 -10.43 10.05 8.21
N ASP A 243 -9.34 10.73 7.85
CA ASP A 243 -9.19 12.17 8.10
C ASP A 243 -9.95 12.99 7.06
N GLY A 244 -11.13 13.47 7.44
CA GLY A 244 -11.94 14.41 6.67
C GLY A 244 -11.51 15.88 6.79
N SER A 245 -10.53 16.21 7.63
CA SER A 245 -10.20 17.61 7.95
C SER A 245 -9.49 18.36 6.82
N GLY A 246 -8.79 17.63 5.95
CA GLY A 246 -7.96 18.20 4.89
C GLY A 246 -6.59 18.70 5.35
N GLY A 247 -6.30 18.63 6.65
CA GLY A 247 -4.99 18.95 7.22
C GLY A 247 -3.92 17.92 6.88
N ILE A 248 -2.71 18.12 7.39
CA ILE A 248 -1.62 17.14 7.29
C ILE A 248 -1.64 16.32 8.57
N LYS A 249 -2.23 15.13 8.50
CA LYS A 249 -2.30 14.15 9.58
C LYS A 249 -1.91 12.78 9.06
N GLU A 250 -1.17 12.02 9.86
CA GLU A 250 -0.97 10.60 9.62
C GLU A 250 -2.31 9.89 9.84
N ALA A 251 -2.92 9.43 8.75
CA ALA A 251 -4.25 8.84 8.73
C ALA A 251 -4.56 8.25 7.34
N VAL A 252 -5.60 7.43 7.28
CA VAL A 252 -6.31 7.16 6.03
C VAL A 252 -6.93 8.47 5.54
N GLN A 253 -6.76 8.79 4.27
CA GLN A 253 -7.24 10.01 3.64
C GLN A 253 -8.60 9.76 2.95
N VAL A 254 -9.35 10.83 2.66
CA VAL A 254 -10.66 10.75 1.98
C VAL A 254 -10.64 10.16 0.57
N ASP A 255 -9.46 9.99 -0.05
CA ASP A 255 -9.28 9.30 -1.33
C ASP A 255 -8.83 7.84 -1.16
N SER A 256 -8.90 7.32 0.07
CA SER A 256 -8.50 5.99 0.51
C SER A 256 -6.98 5.75 0.51
N SER A 257 -6.14 6.76 0.25
CA SER A 257 -4.70 6.63 0.46
C SER A 257 -4.33 6.70 1.95
N PHE A 258 -3.12 6.30 2.32
CA PHE A 258 -2.61 6.48 3.67
C PHE A 258 -1.40 7.39 3.69
N TRP A 259 -1.38 8.32 4.65
CA TRP A 259 -0.26 9.20 4.91
C TRP A 259 0.46 8.84 6.20
N ALA A 260 1.79 8.95 6.19
CA ALA A 260 2.63 8.97 7.38
C ALA A 260 3.83 9.90 7.14
N HIS A 261 4.50 10.35 8.21
CA HIS A 261 5.64 11.28 8.14
C HIS A 261 5.32 12.61 7.41
N GLY A 262 4.11 13.12 7.64
CA GLY A 262 3.56 14.28 6.94
C GLY A 262 2.70 13.85 5.75
N ALA A 263 2.57 14.73 4.76
CA ALA A 263 1.82 14.44 3.53
C ALA A 263 2.64 13.56 2.58
N GLN A 264 2.94 12.33 2.98
CA GLN A 264 3.65 11.34 2.17
C GLN A 264 2.74 10.14 1.94
N LEU A 265 2.49 9.78 0.68
CA LEU A 265 1.86 8.50 0.36
C LEU A 265 2.72 7.37 0.93
N TYR A 266 2.12 6.57 1.81
CA TYR A 266 2.86 5.55 2.53
C TYR A 266 2.10 4.24 2.79
N SER A 267 1.12 3.92 1.92
CA SER A 267 0.31 2.71 1.98
C SER A 267 1.14 1.42 1.95
N GLU A 268 2.25 1.40 1.23
CA GLU A 268 3.18 0.27 1.09
C GLU A 268 4.20 0.16 2.23
N GLY A 269 4.08 0.98 3.28
CA GLY A 269 5.01 1.07 4.40
C GLY A 269 4.32 1.12 5.73
N TYR A 270 4.28 2.29 6.35
CA TYR A 270 3.55 2.48 7.60
C TYR A 270 2.07 2.08 7.44
N GLY A 271 1.46 2.38 6.30
CA GLY A 271 0.09 1.95 6.01
C GLY A 271 -0.09 0.41 5.93
N MET A 272 0.94 -0.32 5.49
CA MET A 272 0.94 -1.79 5.46
C MET A 272 1.10 -2.36 6.87
N ALA A 273 1.95 -1.73 7.69
CA ALA A 273 2.09 -2.09 9.10
C ALA A 273 0.78 -1.89 9.88
N LEU A 274 0.13 -0.73 9.69
CA LEU A 274 -1.20 -0.46 10.24
C LEU A 274 -2.20 -1.56 9.85
N PHE A 275 -2.30 -1.86 8.54
CA PHE A 275 -3.21 -2.91 8.06
C PHE A 275 -2.93 -4.27 8.70
N THR A 276 -1.66 -4.64 8.82
CA THR A 276 -1.24 -5.92 9.43
C THR A 276 -1.75 -6.07 10.85
N ILE A 277 -1.75 -4.99 11.63
CA ILE A 277 -2.17 -4.97 13.03
C ILE A 277 -3.69 -4.98 13.12
N VAL A 278 -4.38 -4.05 12.44
CA VAL A 278 -5.85 -3.95 12.54
C VAL A 278 -6.54 -5.21 12.01
N ALA A 279 -6.04 -5.80 10.92
CA ALA A 279 -6.56 -7.06 10.40
C ALA A 279 -6.29 -8.24 11.35
N ALA A 280 -5.20 -8.20 12.12
CA ALA A 280 -4.95 -9.21 13.15
C ALA A 280 -6.00 -9.14 14.25
N TRP A 281 -6.24 -7.93 14.78
CA TRP A 281 -7.16 -7.73 15.88
C TRP A 281 -8.62 -7.95 15.46
N ALA A 282 -8.98 -7.62 14.21
CA ALA A 282 -10.27 -7.99 13.63
C ALA A 282 -10.48 -9.52 13.56
N ASP A 283 -9.48 -10.29 13.13
CA ASP A 283 -9.60 -11.75 12.98
C ASP A 283 -9.59 -12.49 14.32
N VAL A 284 -8.82 -12.04 15.32
CA VAL A 284 -8.80 -12.72 16.63
C VAL A 284 -10.08 -12.48 17.44
N SER A 285 -10.75 -11.33 17.31
CA SER A 285 -12.01 -11.05 18.02
C SER A 285 -13.28 -11.53 17.33
N ARG A 286 -13.22 -12.01 16.09
CA ARG A 286 -14.42 -12.38 15.33
C ARG A 286 -15.36 -13.34 16.10
N GLY A 287 -16.65 -13.00 16.16
CA GLY A 287 -17.65 -13.80 16.88
C GLY A 287 -17.54 -13.79 18.40
N THR A 288 -16.71 -12.90 18.98
CA THR A 288 -16.69 -12.60 20.43
C THR A 288 -17.42 -11.29 20.69
N ARG A 289 -17.67 -10.96 21.96
CA ARG A 289 -18.19 -9.64 22.34
C ARG A 289 -17.30 -8.45 21.99
N PHE A 290 -16.01 -8.68 21.70
CA PHE A 290 -15.04 -7.65 21.34
C PHE A 290 -14.83 -7.55 19.82
N ALA A 291 -15.67 -8.22 19.03
CA ALA A 291 -15.60 -8.11 17.57
C ALA A 291 -15.75 -6.65 17.14
N LEU A 292 -14.98 -6.24 16.13
CA LEU A 292 -15.17 -4.95 15.50
C LEU A 292 -16.58 -4.85 14.94
N SER A 293 -17.15 -3.65 15.00
CA SER A 293 -18.43 -3.34 14.37
C SER A 293 -18.32 -3.30 12.85
N ASP A 294 -19.46 -3.40 12.15
CA ASP A 294 -19.52 -3.33 10.69
C ASP A 294 -18.92 -2.01 10.16
N GLU A 295 -19.10 -0.88 10.86
CA GLU A 295 -18.53 0.41 10.49
C GLU A 295 -16.99 0.41 10.55
N GLU A 296 -16.41 -0.23 11.57
CA GLU A 296 -14.97 -0.33 11.74
C GLU A 296 -14.35 -1.29 10.71
N VAL A 297 -15.06 -2.38 10.37
CA VAL A 297 -14.67 -3.30 9.30
C VAL A 297 -14.75 -2.60 7.93
N ASP A 298 -15.80 -1.82 7.69
CA ASP A 298 -15.96 -1.01 6.48
C ASP A 298 -14.85 0.05 6.34
N ALA A 299 -14.34 0.60 7.44
CA ALA A 299 -13.18 1.51 7.41
C ALA A 299 -11.91 0.80 6.91
N ILE A 300 -11.69 -0.45 7.32
CA ILE A 300 -10.58 -1.28 6.80
C ILE A 300 -10.79 -1.59 5.32
N ALA A 301 -12.02 -1.93 4.90
CA ALA A 301 -12.36 -2.17 3.49
C ALA A 301 -12.15 -0.92 2.63
N PHE A 302 -12.59 0.25 3.09
CA PHE A 302 -12.36 1.52 2.42
C PHE A 302 -10.86 1.78 2.23
N TYR A 303 -10.04 1.62 3.26
CA TYR A 303 -8.61 1.81 3.13
C TYR A 303 -7.95 0.81 2.15
N ILE A 304 -8.29 -0.47 2.26
CA ILE A 304 -7.56 -1.53 1.54
C ILE A 304 -8.12 -1.78 0.15
N LEU A 305 -9.43 -2.00 0.03
CA LEU A 305 -10.06 -2.33 -1.24
C LEU A 305 -10.26 -1.08 -2.10
N ASP A 306 -10.66 0.04 -1.52
CA ASP A 306 -10.79 1.28 -2.30
C ASP A 306 -9.46 2.02 -2.44
N GLY A 307 -8.51 1.82 -1.52
CA GLY A 307 -7.18 2.42 -1.57
C GLY A 307 -6.10 1.49 -2.09
N THR A 308 -5.41 0.82 -1.17
CA THR A 308 -4.15 0.09 -1.42
C THR A 308 -4.22 -0.95 -2.54
N ARG A 309 -5.39 -1.58 -2.79
CA ARG A 309 -5.62 -2.46 -3.94
C ARG A 309 -5.28 -1.80 -5.28
N TRP A 310 -5.53 -0.50 -5.41
CA TRP A 310 -5.19 0.25 -6.63
C TRP A 310 -3.69 0.53 -6.76
N LEU A 311 -2.86 0.21 -5.77
CA LEU A 311 -1.41 0.29 -5.88
C LEU A 311 -0.80 -1.06 -6.29
N ILE A 312 -1.60 -2.13 -6.33
CA ILE A 312 -1.13 -3.51 -6.47
C ILE A 312 -1.75 -4.16 -7.72
N ARG A 313 -0.91 -4.69 -8.60
CA ARG A 313 -1.31 -5.67 -9.62
C ARG A 313 -0.26 -6.78 -9.63
N GLY A 314 -0.44 -7.79 -8.78
CA GLY A 314 0.55 -8.82 -8.48
C GLY A 314 1.75 -8.29 -7.68
N GLU A 315 2.23 -7.10 -8.03
CA GLU A 315 3.28 -6.34 -7.36
C GLU A 315 2.83 -4.87 -7.17
N ILE A 316 3.44 -4.15 -6.25
CA ILE A 316 3.24 -2.73 -5.99
C ILE A 316 3.79 -1.89 -7.14
N GLY A 317 3.02 -0.94 -7.65
CA GLY A 317 3.37 -0.03 -8.76
C GLY A 317 4.48 1.00 -8.47
N MET A 318 5.31 0.78 -7.44
CA MET A 318 6.31 1.74 -6.94
C MET A 318 7.74 1.21 -7.13
N MET A 319 8.38 1.56 -8.24
CA MET A 319 9.70 1.05 -8.63
C MET A 319 10.81 1.33 -7.60
N TYR A 320 10.66 2.35 -6.74
CA TYR A 320 11.70 2.73 -5.78
C TYR A 320 11.96 1.61 -4.77
N LEU A 321 10.96 0.78 -4.49
CA LEU A 321 11.08 -0.37 -3.60
C LEU A 321 12.23 -1.30 -3.99
N GLY A 322 12.61 -1.31 -5.28
CA GLY A 322 13.78 -1.98 -5.85
C GLY A 322 15.12 -1.71 -5.16
N TYR A 323 15.25 -0.60 -4.39
CA TYR A 323 16.48 -0.29 -3.67
C TYR A 323 16.78 -1.28 -2.54
N ARG A 324 15.79 -2.07 -2.09
CA ARG A 324 15.91 -3.09 -1.05
C ARG A 324 15.36 -4.43 -1.55
N PRO A 325 15.77 -5.59 -0.98
CA PRO A 325 15.15 -6.85 -1.34
C PRO A 325 13.67 -6.90 -0.92
N ALA A 326 12.88 -7.63 -1.71
CA ALA A 326 11.50 -8.00 -1.39
C ALA A 326 11.45 -9.16 -0.39
N ASN A 327 10.34 -9.30 0.33
CA ASN A 327 10.11 -10.42 1.23
C ASN A 327 9.56 -11.62 0.48
N THR A 328 9.74 -12.82 1.06
CA THR A 328 9.11 -14.06 0.56
C THR A 328 8.13 -14.57 1.59
N ILE A 329 6.84 -14.59 1.24
CA ILE A 329 5.73 -15.06 2.07
C ILE A 329 4.88 -16.01 1.22
N ASP A 330 4.50 -17.16 1.75
CA ASP A 330 3.77 -18.22 1.02
C ASP A 330 4.40 -18.62 -0.31
N GLY A 331 5.74 -18.60 -0.40
CA GLY A 331 6.49 -18.91 -1.62
C GLY A 331 6.46 -17.82 -2.70
N VAL A 332 5.94 -16.63 -2.38
CA VAL A 332 5.86 -15.47 -3.27
C VAL A 332 6.90 -14.44 -2.84
N THR A 333 7.89 -14.17 -3.69
CA THR A 333 8.85 -13.08 -3.49
C THR A 333 8.33 -11.82 -4.18
N SER A 334 7.83 -10.86 -3.41
CA SER A 334 7.21 -9.62 -3.90
C SER A 334 7.14 -8.56 -2.78
N TYR A 335 7.16 -7.27 -3.10
CA TYR A 335 6.89 -6.23 -2.11
C TYR A 335 5.41 -6.22 -1.68
N ALA A 336 4.51 -6.73 -2.51
CA ALA A 336 3.11 -6.93 -2.15
C ALA A 336 2.88 -8.17 -1.27
N ALA A 337 3.85 -9.08 -1.14
CA ALA A 337 3.69 -10.33 -0.38
C ALA A 337 3.31 -10.10 1.10
N ASP A 338 3.75 -8.98 1.67
CA ASP A 338 3.45 -8.58 3.05
C ASP A 338 1.95 -8.32 3.30
N PHE A 339 1.15 -8.10 2.24
CA PHE A 339 -0.30 -7.96 2.35
C PHE A 339 -1.04 -9.31 2.39
N VAL A 340 -0.41 -10.41 2.00
CA VAL A 340 -1.10 -11.71 1.82
C VAL A 340 -1.74 -12.20 3.12
N GLU A 341 -0.97 -12.24 4.21
CA GLU A 341 -1.47 -12.69 5.51
C GLU A 341 -2.63 -11.82 6.04
N PRO A 342 -2.52 -10.47 6.12
CA PRO A 342 -3.64 -9.67 6.59
C PRO A 342 -4.86 -9.68 5.67
N LEU A 343 -4.68 -9.86 4.34
CA LEU A 343 -5.82 -10.08 3.45
C LEU A 343 -6.56 -11.37 3.78
N ASP A 344 -5.86 -12.49 4.00
CA ASP A 344 -6.49 -13.76 4.38
C ASP A 344 -7.22 -13.67 5.74
N ARG A 345 -6.72 -12.84 6.66
CA ARG A 345 -7.42 -12.52 7.91
C ARG A 345 -8.73 -11.79 7.64
N MET A 346 -8.71 -10.77 6.79
CA MET A 346 -9.93 -10.06 6.40
C MET A 346 -10.92 -10.93 5.62
N VAL A 347 -10.47 -11.95 4.88
CA VAL A 347 -11.38 -12.95 4.28
C VAL A 347 -12.25 -13.65 5.34
N ARG A 348 -11.75 -13.79 6.57
CA ARG A 348 -12.49 -14.40 7.70
C ARG A 348 -13.23 -13.38 8.56
N ALA A 349 -12.69 -12.17 8.69
CA ALA A 349 -13.22 -11.13 9.56
C ALA A 349 -14.29 -10.25 8.89
N ASP A 350 -14.28 -10.14 7.56
CA ASP A 350 -15.23 -9.36 6.77
C ASP A 350 -15.91 -10.27 5.74
N GLU A 351 -17.04 -10.85 6.14
CA GLU A 351 -17.82 -11.73 5.26
C GLU A 351 -18.30 -10.99 4.00
N GLY A 352 -18.71 -9.73 4.15
CA GLY A 352 -19.28 -8.90 3.08
C GLY A 352 -18.29 -8.62 1.94
N ASN A 353 -17.01 -8.42 2.26
CA ASN A 353 -15.96 -8.16 1.27
C ASN A 353 -14.97 -9.32 1.08
N SER A 354 -15.21 -10.48 1.69
CA SER A 354 -14.35 -11.67 1.64
C SER A 354 -13.87 -12.04 0.22
N ALA A 355 -14.77 -11.99 -0.77
CA ALA A 355 -14.44 -12.28 -2.15
C ALA A 355 -13.43 -11.28 -2.76
N ALA A 356 -13.53 -10.00 -2.40
CA ALA A 356 -12.63 -8.96 -2.89
C ALA A 356 -11.24 -9.08 -2.27
N TYR A 357 -11.15 -9.34 -0.96
CA TYR A 357 -9.87 -9.61 -0.29
C TYR A 357 -9.19 -10.86 -0.87
N LYS A 358 -9.95 -11.94 -1.05
CA LYS A 358 -9.43 -13.18 -1.64
C LYS A 358 -8.91 -12.94 -3.06
N LYS A 359 -9.62 -12.16 -3.88
CA LYS A 359 -9.20 -11.83 -5.25
C LYS A 359 -7.88 -11.06 -5.26
N LEU A 360 -7.69 -10.10 -4.37
CA LEU A 360 -6.42 -9.37 -4.24
C LEU A 360 -5.29 -10.29 -3.75
N ALA A 361 -5.54 -11.13 -2.74
CA ALA A 361 -4.55 -12.07 -2.24
C ALA A 361 -4.13 -13.11 -3.31
N ASP A 362 -5.09 -13.64 -4.06
CA ASP A 362 -4.82 -14.55 -5.18
C ASP A 362 -4.04 -13.88 -6.32
N ASN A 363 -4.26 -12.58 -6.54
CA ASN A 363 -3.49 -11.81 -7.52
C ASN A 363 -2.03 -11.64 -7.11
N ILE A 364 -1.76 -11.30 -5.84
CA ILE A 364 -0.40 -11.21 -5.29
C ILE A 364 0.29 -12.59 -5.36
N ARG A 365 -0.45 -13.67 -5.09
CA ARG A 365 0.03 -15.04 -5.23
C ARG A 365 0.23 -15.50 -6.68
N GLY A 366 -0.06 -14.66 -7.67
CA GLY A 366 0.04 -15.00 -9.08
C GLY A 366 -1.00 -16.03 -9.57
N LYS A 367 -2.03 -16.34 -8.77
CA LYS A 367 -3.13 -17.24 -9.18
C LYS A 367 -4.08 -16.57 -10.17
N THR A 368 -4.17 -15.24 -10.14
CA THR A 368 -4.91 -14.43 -11.12
C THR A 368 -4.06 -13.26 -11.61
N ARG A 369 -4.23 -12.84 -12.87
CA ARG A 369 -3.58 -11.62 -13.40
C ARG A 369 -4.26 -10.33 -12.94
N GLU A 370 -5.56 -10.39 -12.68
CA GLU A 370 -6.37 -9.26 -12.21
C GLU A 370 -6.56 -9.29 -10.69
N ASN A 371 -6.59 -8.11 -10.07
CA ASN A 371 -6.81 -7.89 -8.64
C ASN A 371 -8.30 -7.63 -8.28
N GLY A 372 -9.20 -7.73 -9.28
CA GLY A 372 -10.64 -7.49 -9.11
C GLY A 372 -11.09 -6.05 -9.40
N VAL A 373 -10.21 -5.15 -9.84
CA VAL A 373 -10.61 -3.82 -10.33
C VAL A 373 -10.11 -3.56 -11.75
N THR A 374 -10.86 -2.74 -12.47
CA THR A 374 -10.50 -2.26 -13.81
C THR A 374 -11.04 -0.85 -13.94
N GLY A 375 -10.17 0.10 -14.27
CA GLY A 375 -10.53 1.51 -14.35
C GLY A 375 -9.34 2.43 -14.19
N HIS A 376 -9.61 3.67 -13.81
CA HIS A 376 -8.61 4.66 -13.46
C HIS A 376 -8.98 5.28 -12.11
N LYS A 377 -8.02 5.32 -11.18
CA LYS A 377 -8.14 6.03 -9.91
C LYS A 377 -7.02 7.06 -9.81
N TYR A 378 -7.40 8.30 -9.51
CA TYR A 378 -6.46 9.34 -9.14
C TYR A 378 -6.63 9.66 -7.64
N PHE A 379 -5.57 9.44 -6.88
CA PHE A 379 -5.50 9.79 -5.46
C PHE A 379 -5.12 11.27 -5.36
N TRP A 380 -6.12 12.15 -5.33
CA TRP A 380 -5.90 13.60 -5.38
C TRP A 380 -5.20 14.16 -4.15
N ARG A 381 -5.28 13.47 -2.99
CA ARG A 381 -4.48 13.81 -1.82
C ARG A 381 -3.05 13.34 -2.03
N SER A 382 -2.86 12.13 -2.55
CA SER A 382 -1.55 11.46 -2.57
C SER A 382 -0.74 11.57 -3.87
N GLU A 383 -1.25 12.30 -4.87
CA GLU A 383 -0.54 12.57 -6.13
C GLU A 383 -0.06 11.29 -6.84
N PHE A 384 -0.95 10.31 -6.87
CA PHE A 384 -0.72 8.99 -7.47
C PHE A 384 -1.87 8.63 -8.40
N SER A 385 -1.54 8.22 -9.62
CA SER A 385 -2.48 7.70 -10.62
C SER A 385 -2.29 6.20 -10.77
N SER A 386 -3.40 5.48 -10.78
CA SER A 386 -3.46 4.05 -11.04
C SER A 386 -4.45 3.78 -12.16
N HIS A 387 -3.97 3.15 -13.23
CA HIS A 387 -4.76 2.74 -14.36
C HIS A 387 -4.67 1.23 -14.53
N LEU A 388 -5.77 0.54 -14.23
CA LEU A 388 -5.82 -0.92 -14.22
C LEU A 388 -6.73 -1.44 -15.31
N ARG A 389 -6.28 -2.48 -16.00
CA ARG A 389 -7.01 -3.29 -16.96
C ARG A 389 -6.77 -4.77 -16.62
N ALA A 390 -7.59 -5.65 -17.19
CA ALA A 390 -7.40 -7.09 -17.02
C ALA A 390 -5.98 -7.55 -17.42
N GLY A 391 -5.46 -7.00 -18.53
CA GLY A 391 -4.15 -7.34 -19.08
C GLY A 391 -2.97 -6.61 -18.47
N TYR A 392 -3.16 -5.43 -17.86
CA TYR A 392 -2.04 -4.58 -17.44
C TYR A 392 -2.39 -3.55 -16.36
N GLY A 393 -1.37 -2.97 -15.74
CA GLY A 393 -1.45 -1.78 -14.89
C GLY A 393 -0.43 -0.73 -15.30
N ILE A 394 -0.81 0.55 -15.24
CA ILE A 394 0.12 1.68 -15.34
C ILE A 394 -0.06 2.55 -14.10
N PHE A 395 1.03 2.85 -13.42
CA PHE A 395 1.03 3.67 -12.21
C PHE A 395 1.95 4.86 -12.39
N THR A 396 1.45 6.06 -12.15
CA THR A 396 2.22 7.29 -12.32
C THR A 396 2.22 8.07 -11.03
N ARG A 397 3.41 8.25 -10.46
CA ARG A 397 3.63 9.03 -9.23
C ARG A 397 4.19 10.40 -9.58
N ILE A 398 3.51 11.44 -9.09
CA ILE A 398 3.91 12.84 -9.24
C ILE A 398 4.06 13.48 -7.86
N ASN A 399 4.60 14.69 -7.83
CA ASN A 399 4.80 15.43 -6.60
C ASN A 399 4.66 16.94 -6.86
N SER A 400 4.11 17.65 -5.88
CA SER A 400 4.01 19.11 -5.85
C SER A 400 4.54 19.64 -4.52
N PRO A 401 4.53 20.98 -4.29
CA PRO A 401 4.87 21.55 -2.99
C PRO A 401 4.01 21.04 -1.81
N ARG A 402 2.82 20.45 -2.10
CA ARG A 402 1.86 19.95 -1.10
C ARG A 402 2.28 18.60 -0.50
N MET A 403 3.08 17.81 -1.22
CA MET A 403 3.43 16.45 -0.85
C MET A 403 4.91 16.32 -0.51
N VAL A 404 5.23 15.44 0.44
CA VAL A 404 6.60 14.98 0.70
C VAL A 404 7.00 14.01 -0.42
N GLY A 405 8.23 14.15 -0.93
CA GLY A 405 8.72 13.37 -2.07
C GLY A 405 8.79 11.87 -1.75
N SER A 406 9.87 11.44 -1.08
CA SER A 406 10.05 10.08 -0.58
C SER A 406 11.18 10.02 0.45
N GLU A 407 11.28 8.92 1.18
CA GLU A 407 12.35 8.68 2.15
C GLU A 407 12.93 7.27 2.01
N TYR A 408 14.16 7.08 2.48
CA TYR A 408 14.71 5.75 2.70
C TYR A 408 14.14 5.16 3.98
N ARG A 409 13.88 3.85 3.99
CA ARG A 409 13.39 3.15 5.20
C ARG A 409 14.48 2.59 6.08
N SER A 410 15.67 2.30 5.54
CA SER A 410 16.72 1.62 6.31
C SER A 410 18.11 1.62 5.65
N THR A 411 18.19 1.71 4.33
CA THR A 411 19.43 1.41 3.58
C THR A 411 19.73 2.49 2.56
N PHE A 412 20.52 3.48 2.96
CA PHE A 412 21.01 4.53 2.07
C PHE A 412 22.35 4.12 1.44
N ARG A 413 22.42 4.14 0.10
CA ARG A 413 23.61 3.79 -0.70
C ARG A 413 24.10 5.00 -1.50
N PRO A 414 24.88 5.91 -0.89
CA PRO A 414 25.32 7.14 -1.55
C PRO A 414 26.13 6.91 -2.84
N GLU A 415 26.79 5.77 -2.97
CA GLU A 415 27.55 5.37 -4.15
C GLU A 415 26.66 5.07 -5.37
N VAL A 416 25.43 4.61 -5.16
CA VAL A 416 24.42 4.40 -6.20
C VAL A 416 23.76 5.75 -6.54
N GLY A 417 23.05 6.33 -5.58
CA GLY A 417 22.31 7.58 -5.72
C GLY A 417 21.04 7.44 -6.56
N ASN A 418 20.20 8.48 -6.50
CA ASN A 418 18.95 8.64 -7.26
C ASN A 418 17.79 7.68 -6.90
N GLU A 419 17.98 6.65 -6.05
CA GLU A 419 16.99 5.57 -5.92
C GLU A 419 15.60 6.04 -5.48
N ILE A 420 15.55 7.03 -4.59
CA ILE A 420 14.29 7.65 -4.14
C ILE A 420 14.07 9.04 -4.73
N ASP A 421 15.06 9.67 -5.34
CA ASP A 421 15.00 11.11 -5.64
C ASP A 421 13.96 11.43 -6.73
N TRP A 422 13.92 10.58 -7.75
CA TRP A 422 13.11 10.77 -8.96
C TRP A 422 11.78 10.02 -8.96
N ASN A 423 11.53 9.17 -7.95
CA ASN A 423 10.38 8.26 -7.96
C ASN A 423 9.00 8.94 -7.91
N ALA A 424 8.93 10.24 -7.62
CA ALA A 424 7.69 11.03 -7.62
C ALA A 424 7.75 12.19 -8.64
N GLN A 425 8.58 12.09 -9.68
CA GLN A 425 8.81 13.15 -10.67
C GLN A 425 8.21 12.79 -12.04
N GLY A 426 7.00 12.20 -12.02
CA GLY A 426 6.39 11.57 -13.19
C GLY A 426 6.86 10.13 -13.41
N ALA A 427 7.32 9.47 -12.35
CA ALA A 427 7.75 8.08 -12.46
C ALA A 427 6.56 7.20 -12.84
N THR A 428 6.70 6.45 -13.92
CA THR A 428 5.61 5.71 -14.56
C THR A 428 5.98 4.23 -14.66
N SER A 429 5.39 3.39 -13.82
CA SER A 429 5.59 1.94 -13.87
C SER A 429 4.53 1.29 -14.74
N ILE A 430 4.93 0.32 -15.56
CA ILE A 430 4.07 -0.43 -16.49
C ILE A 430 4.21 -1.91 -16.15
N GLN A 431 3.10 -2.53 -15.75
CA GLN A 431 3.07 -3.93 -15.30
C GLN A 431 2.14 -4.75 -16.20
N VAL A 432 2.67 -5.77 -16.87
CA VAL A 432 1.88 -6.76 -17.63
C VAL A 432 2.07 -8.14 -17.00
N THR A 433 3.33 -8.54 -16.85
CA THR A 433 3.79 -9.78 -16.22
C THR A 433 4.15 -9.61 -14.74
N ASN A 434 4.31 -8.36 -14.30
CA ASN A 434 4.81 -7.96 -12.97
C ASN A 434 6.28 -8.30 -12.74
N ARG A 435 7.03 -8.58 -13.82
CA ARG A 435 8.46 -8.92 -13.79
C ARG A 435 9.31 -7.93 -14.56
N GLU A 436 8.70 -6.89 -15.12
CA GLU A 436 9.36 -5.88 -15.96
C GLU A 436 10.49 -5.17 -15.21
N TYR A 437 10.30 -4.88 -13.92
CA TYR A 437 11.26 -4.18 -13.07
C TYR A 437 11.90 -5.10 -12.04
N ASP A 438 11.16 -6.08 -11.50
CA ASP A 438 11.65 -7.03 -10.50
C ASP A 438 12.79 -7.91 -11.01
N ASP A 439 12.76 -8.30 -12.29
CA ASP A 439 13.86 -9.06 -12.89
C ASP A 439 15.12 -8.20 -13.15
N LEU A 440 14.98 -6.88 -13.08
CA LEU A 440 16.08 -5.93 -13.30
C LEU A 440 16.75 -5.50 -11.99
N VAL A 441 16.00 -5.28 -10.92
CA VAL A 441 16.57 -4.89 -9.62
C VAL A 441 17.43 -6.03 -9.02
N PRO A 442 18.54 -5.71 -8.33
CA PRO A 442 19.08 -4.38 -8.02
C PRO A 442 19.96 -3.73 -9.11
N ALA A 443 20.07 -4.27 -10.32
CA ALA A 443 20.92 -3.72 -11.39
C ALA A 443 20.34 -2.47 -12.10
N PHE A 444 19.22 -1.94 -11.61
CA PHE A 444 18.47 -0.83 -12.20
C PHE A 444 19.30 0.48 -12.28
N ASP A 445 19.32 1.14 -13.44
CA ASP A 445 19.91 2.48 -13.57
C ASP A 445 18.94 3.56 -13.07
N TRP A 446 19.14 4.02 -11.84
CA TRP A 446 18.30 5.02 -11.18
C TRP A 446 18.33 6.42 -11.83
N PHE A 447 19.22 6.67 -12.78
CA PHE A 447 19.21 7.90 -13.58
C PHE A 447 18.14 7.86 -14.67
N HIS A 448 17.83 6.67 -15.20
CA HIS A 448 16.80 6.45 -16.22
C HIS A 448 15.51 5.91 -15.59
N TYR A 449 14.96 6.68 -14.66
CA TYR A 449 13.68 6.37 -14.03
C TYR A 449 12.54 6.45 -15.07
N PRO A 450 11.77 5.38 -15.34
CA PRO A 450 10.69 5.38 -16.32
C PRO A 450 9.70 6.53 -16.12
N GLY A 451 9.35 7.25 -17.19
CA GLY A 451 8.46 8.41 -17.21
C GLY A 451 9.10 9.75 -16.80
N VAL A 452 10.23 9.74 -16.10
CA VAL A 452 10.84 10.95 -15.53
C VAL A 452 11.56 11.78 -16.60
N THR A 453 11.43 13.10 -16.47
CA THR A 453 12.30 14.07 -17.15
C THR A 453 13.28 14.66 -16.15
N ALA A 454 14.58 14.45 -16.32
CA ALA A 454 15.59 14.89 -15.36
C ALA A 454 16.94 15.12 -16.04
N PRO A 455 17.82 15.96 -15.46
CA PRO A 455 19.23 15.96 -15.80
C PRO A 455 19.88 14.62 -15.42
N TYR A 456 20.83 14.14 -16.23
CA TYR A 456 21.66 12.97 -15.94
C TYR A 456 22.73 13.31 -14.88
N ALA A 457 22.27 13.56 -13.65
CA ALA A 457 23.07 13.96 -12.50
C ALA A 457 22.83 13.02 -11.31
N LYS A 458 23.88 12.75 -10.52
CA LYS A 458 23.76 11.92 -9.31
C LYS A 458 23.24 12.75 -8.15
N VAL A 459 22.19 12.28 -7.48
CA VAL A 459 21.66 12.85 -6.25
C VAL A 459 21.83 11.85 -5.11
N THR A 460 22.47 12.29 -4.02
CA THR A 460 22.78 11.45 -2.85
C THR A 460 22.09 11.98 -1.59
N SER A 461 20.86 12.48 -1.72
CA SER A 461 20.08 12.93 -0.57
C SER A 461 19.34 11.75 0.07
N THR A 462 19.23 11.75 1.40
CA THR A 462 18.47 10.74 2.16
C THR A 462 16.96 11.01 2.18
N ALA A 463 16.52 12.16 1.67
CA ALA A 463 15.12 12.50 1.49
C ALA A 463 14.91 13.03 0.06
N GLY A 464 13.89 12.53 -0.62
CA GLY A 464 13.45 13.02 -1.91
C GLY A 464 12.98 14.47 -1.78
N LYS A 465 13.58 15.37 -2.53
CA LYS A 465 13.18 16.78 -2.53
C LYS A 465 11.76 16.96 -3.06
N ARG A 466 11.14 18.10 -2.79
CA ARG A 466 9.85 18.47 -3.38
C ARG A 466 10.06 19.09 -4.76
N ASN A 467 9.09 18.88 -5.64
CA ASN A 467 8.96 19.64 -6.89
C ASN A 467 8.30 20.99 -6.60
N ALA A 468 8.77 22.07 -7.22
CA ALA A 468 8.23 23.42 -7.00
C ALA A 468 6.97 23.70 -7.85
N GLY A 469 6.72 22.93 -8.90
CA GLY A 469 5.58 23.12 -9.79
C GLY A 469 4.24 22.71 -9.15
N SER A 470 3.39 23.70 -8.91
CA SER A 470 2.17 23.58 -8.10
C SER A 470 0.95 23.03 -8.85
N PHE A 471 0.83 23.34 -10.16
CA PHE A 471 -0.22 22.80 -11.03
C PHE A 471 0.11 21.35 -11.43
N THR A 472 -0.06 20.46 -10.45
CA THR A 472 0.25 19.04 -10.47
C THR A 472 -0.94 18.29 -9.88
N GLY A 473 -1.58 17.42 -10.64
CA GLY A 473 -2.92 16.93 -10.35
C GLY A 473 -3.45 15.93 -11.36
N GLY A 474 -4.74 15.58 -11.25
CA GLY A 474 -5.37 14.69 -12.20
C GLY A 474 -6.89 14.69 -12.12
N VAL A 475 -7.51 14.16 -13.16
CA VAL A 475 -8.95 13.98 -13.31
C VAL A 475 -9.25 12.51 -13.58
N SER A 476 -10.34 11.99 -13.02
CA SER A 476 -10.77 10.60 -13.24
C SER A 476 -12.30 10.48 -13.30
N ASP A 477 -12.81 9.70 -14.24
CA ASP A 477 -14.23 9.28 -14.30
C ASP A 477 -14.43 7.86 -13.75
N GLY A 478 -13.40 7.29 -13.11
CA GLY A 478 -13.36 5.91 -12.64
C GLY A 478 -12.94 4.90 -13.71
N ARG A 479 -12.99 5.24 -15.00
CA ARG A 479 -12.57 4.35 -16.11
C ARG A 479 -11.35 4.88 -16.86
N TYR A 480 -11.34 6.17 -17.15
CA TYR A 480 -10.30 6.91 -17.85
C TYR A 480 -9.84 8.08 -16.99
N GLY A 481 -8.69 8.64 -17.33
CA GLY A 481 -8.18 9.80 -16.62
C GLY A 481 -7.06 10.52 -17.34
N ALA A 482 -6.76 11.70 -16.82
CA ALA A 482 -5.60 12.48 -17.22
C ALA A 482 -4.87 13.01 -15.99
N VAL A 483 -3.54 13.11 -16.10
CA VAL A 483 -2.64 13.62 -15.07
C VAL A 483 -1.84 14.78 -15.65
N ALA A 484 -1.70 15.85 -14.88
CA ALA A 484 -0.86 16.99 -15.17
C ALA A 484 0.27 17.06 -14.14
N PHE A 485 1.50 17.30 -14.60
CA PHE A 485 2.67 17.50 -13.77
C PHE A 485 3.46 18.68 -14.30
N THR A 486 3.50 19.76 -13.52
CA THR A 486 4.37 20.90 -13.80
C THR A 486 5.73 20.61 -13.19
N LEU A 487 6.73 20.34 -14.03
CA LEU A 487 8.10 20.10 -13.58
C LEU A 487 8.74 21.45 -13.24
N ASP A 488 9.30 21.56 -12.04
CA ASP A 488 10.21 22.62 -11.61
C ASP A 488 11.13 22.05 -10.52
N ARG A 489 12.25 21.48 -10.97
CA ARG A 489 13.19 20.77 -10.11
C ARG A 489 14.56 20.65 -10.78
N SER A 490 15.62 20.69 -9.96
CA SER A 490 17.01 20.46 -10.40
C SER A 490 17.36 21.27 -11.64
N SER A 491 17.06 22.58 -11.57
CA SER A 491 17.29 23.54 -12.64
C SER A 491 16.56 23.24 -13.96
N THR A 492 15.51 22.41 -13.92
CA THR A 492 14.75 21.97 -15.09
C THR A 492 13.27 22.25 -14.88
N THR A 493 12.63 22.86 -15.88
CA THR A 493 11.20 23.14 -15.90
C THR A 493 10.54 22.47 -17.10
N GLY A 494 9.22 22.28 -17.04
CA GLY A 494 8.43 21.78 -18.17
C GLY A 494 6.98 21.46 -17.82
N ARG A 495 6.19 21.09 -18.83
CA ARG A 495 4.81 20.61 -18.70
C ARG A 495 4.69 19.17 -19.15
N LYS A 496 4.24 18.30 -18.26
CA LYS A 496 4.08 16.86 -18.53
C LYS A 496 2.62 16.49 -18.32
N SER A 497 2.02 15.81 -19.29
CA SER A 497 0.65 15.28 -19.17
C SER A 497 0.58 13.83 -19.59
N TYR A 498 -0.22 13.03 -18.87
CA TYR A 498 -0.46 11.62 -19.14
C TYR A 498 -1.96 11.38 -19.32
N PHE A 499 -2.34 10.64 -20.36
CA PHE A 499 -3.74 10.39 -20.72
C PHE A 499 -3.98 8.89 -20.87
N TYR A 500 -4.92 8.34 -20.11
CA TYR A 500 -5.10 6.90 -19.98
C TYR A 500 -6.41 6.42 -20.62
N PHE A 501 -6.31 5.51 -21.59
CA PHE A 501 -7.42 4.98 -22.38
C PHE A 501 -7.64 3.47 -22.14
N ASP A 502 -8.24 2.74 -23.08
CA ASP A 502 -8.46 1.30 -22.92
C ASP A 502 -7.20 0.48 -23.12
N ASP A 503 -6.46 0.76 -24.20
CA ASP A 503 -5.31 -0.02 -24.65
C ASP A 503 -4.00 0.75 -24.53
N GLU A 504 -4.07 2.07 -24.35
CA GLU A 504 -2.92 2.95 -24.40
C GLU A 504 -2.86 3.99 -23.28
N MET A 505 -1.63 4.42 -23.00
CA MET A 505 -1.35 5.70 -22.33
C MET A 505 -0.63 6.62 -23.31
N VAL A 506 -1.06 7.88 -23.42
CA VAL A 506 -0.33 8.92 -24.13
C VAL A 506 0.38 9.83 -23.14
N ALA A 507 1.68 10.05 -23.32
CA ALA A 507 2.48 10.95 -22.52
C ALA A 507 3.03 12.09 -23.38
N LEU A 508 2.73 13.32 -22.97
CA LEU A 508 3.14 14.55 -23.63
C LEU A 508 4.08 15.35 -22.73
N GLY A 509 5.08 15.97 -23.33
CA GLY A 509 6.01 16.90 -22.70
C GLY A 509 6.17 18.15 -23.56
N ALA A 510 6.13 19.33 -22.94
CA ALA A 510 6.34 20.60 -23.64
C ALA A 510 7.09 21.61 -22.75
N GLY A 511 7.75 22.58 -23.38
CA GLY A 511 8.42 23.67 -22.68
C GLY A 511 9.61 23.23 -21.81
N ILE A 512 10.25 22.10 -22.14
CA ILE A 512 11.33 21.55 -21.32
C ILE A 512 12.55 22.44 -21.46
N THR A 513 12.87 23.13 -20.37
CA THR A 513 13.99 24.08 -20.31
C THR A 513 14.88 23.75 -19.12
N SER A 514 16.20 23.84 -19.27
CA SER A 514 17.12 23.58 -18.15
C SER A 514 18.35 24.47 -18.16
N THR A 515 18.83 24.83 -16.98
CA THR A 515 20.14 25.45 -16.77
C THR A 515 21.16 24.47 -16.18
N SER A 516 20.82 23.18 -16.10
CA SER A 516 21.76 22.14 -15.64
C SER A 516 22.94 22.01 -16.60
N GLU A 517 24.12 21.74 -16.04
CA GLU A 517 25.29 21.33 -16.82
C GLU A 517 25.18 19.88 -17.32
N HIS A 518 24.24 19.08 -16.82
CA HIS A 518 24.06 17.71 -17.32
C HIS A 518 23.05 17.70 -18.48
N ALA A 519 23.17 16.71 -19.36
CA ALA A 519 22.15 16.49 -20.39
C ALA A 519 20.82 16.13 -19.73
N VAL A 520 19.71 16.64 -20.27
CA VAL A 520 18.36 16.35 -19.80
C VAL A 520 17.77 15.26 -20.67
N HIS A 521 17.14 14.28 -20.06
CA HIS A 521 16.46 13.19 -20.75
C HIS A 521 15.03 13.02 -20.24
N THR A 522 14.16 12.48 -21.10
CA THR A 522 12.89 11.87 -20.68
C THR A 522 12.97 10.37 -20.91
N THR A 523 12.94 9.57 -19.85
CA THR A 523 12.91 8.11 -19.98
C THR A 523 11.51 7.65 -20.36
N VAL A 524 11.37 6.96 -21.48
CA VAL A 524 10.11 6.31 -21.89
C VAL A 524 9.87 5.09 -21.03
N ASN A 525 10.85 4.17 -20.98
CA ASN A 525 10.87 3.07 -20.04
C ASN A 525 12.31 2.54 -19.86
N GLN A 526 12.52 1.83 -18.75
CA GLN A 526 13.67 0.99 -18.48
C GLN A 526 13.14 -0.27 -17.79
N GLY A 527 13.31 -1.42 -18.41
CA GLY A 527 12.91 -2.71 -17.83
C GLY A 527 13.89 -3.81 -18.21
N ALA A 528 13.68 -5.01 -17.67
CA ALA A 528 14.46 -6.18 -18.03
C ALA A 528 14.40 -6.40 -19.56
N ALA A 529 15.56 -6.48 -20.20
CA ALA A 529 15.62 -6.77 -21.63
C ALA A 529 15.19 -8.21 -21.88
N ARG A 530 14.24 -8.39 -22.79
CA ARG A 530 13.81 -9.70 -23.26
C ARG A 530 14.38 -10.00 -24.64
N GLY A 531 14.39 -11.29 -25.01
CA GLY A 531 14.90 -11.74 -26.31
C GLY A 531 14.14 -11.18 -27.52
N ASN A 532 12.97 -10.57 -27.29
CA ASN A 532 12.13 -9.94 -28.31
C ASN A 532 12.27 -8.39 -28.35
N ALA A 533 13.26 -7.82 -27.67
CA ALA A 533 13.52 -6.38 -27.71
C ALA A 533 13.79 -5.90 -29.15
N THR A 534 12.97 -4.99 -29.66
CA THR A 534 13.08 -4.44 -31.02
C THR A 534 12.80 -2.94 -31.08
N VAL A 535 13.40 -2.28 -32.06
CA VAL A 535 13.15 -0.88 -32.43
C VAL A 535 12.95 -0.81 -33.95
N GLY A 536 11.80 -0.28 -34.39
CA GLY A 536 11.40 -0.29 -35.80
C GLY A 536 11.33 -1.71 -36.39
N GLY A 537 11.05 -2.72 -35.57
CA GLY A 537 11.06 -4.13 -35.95
C GLY A 537 12.45 -4.78 -36.08
N LYS A 538 13.54 -4.04 -35.81
CA LYS A 538 14.91 -4.58 -35.78
C LYS A 538 15.30 -4.95 -34.36
N ALA A 539 15.94 -6.09 -34.17
CA ALA A 539 16.40 -6.55 -32.86
C ALA A 539 17.41 -5.58 -32.24
N VAL A 540 17.24 -5.28 -30.95
CA VAL A 540 18.22 -4.55 -30.14
C VAL A 540 19.12 -5.59 -29.48
N ARG A 541 20.31 -5.79 -30.03
CA ARG A 541 21.23 -6.85 -29.58
C ARG A 541 21.79 -6.53 -28.18
N PRO A 542 22.06 -7.56 -27.34
CA PRO A 542 22.80 -7.36 -26.10
C PRO A 542 24.12 -6.61 -26.35
N GLY A 543 24.46 -5.68 -25.45
CA GLY A 543 25.60 -4.77 -25.59
C GLY A 543 25.31 -3.50 -26.39
N THR A 544 24.09 -3.31 -26.90
CA THR A 544 23.68 -2.03 -27.49
C THR A 544 23.63 -0.98 -26.39
N ASP A 545 24.39 0.10 -26.53
CA ASP A 545 24.47 1.15 -25.52
C ASP A 545 24.14 2.51 -26.14
N SER A 546 22.98 3.06 -25.76
CA SER A 546 22.58 4.42 -26.04
C SER A 546 22.68 4.77 -27.54
N VAL A 547 22.17 3.92 -28.42
CA VAL A 547 22.23 4.15 -29.87
C VAL A 547 21.06 5.05 -30.30
N ALA A 548 21.36 6.11 -31.05
CA ALA A 548 20.36 7.00 -31.62
C ALA A 548 19.47 6.26 -32.64
N THR A 549 18.17 6.55 -32.64
CA THR A 549 17.20 5.91 -33.53
C THR A 549 16.11 6.89 -33.96
N GLY A 550 15.64 6.76 -35.21
CA GLY A 550 14.50 7.51 -35.75
C GLY A 550 13.26 6.64 -35.96
N ALA A 551 13.17 5.49 -35.29
CA ALA A 551 12.05 4.57 -35.45
C ALA A 551 10.76 5.14 -34.85
N SER A 552 9.62 4.89 -35.50
CA SER A 552 8.30 5.31 -35.02
C SER A 552 7.72 4.41 -33.94
N TRP A 553 8.35 3.27 -33.64
CA TRP A 553 7.92 2.36 -32.58
C TRP A 553 9.05 1.46 -32.07
N ALA A 554 8.86 0.94 -30.86
CA ALA A 554 9.71 -0.04 -30.21
C ALA A 554 8.87 -1.07 -29.46
N TYR A 555 9.50 -2.16 -29.04
CA TYR A 555 8.86 -3.24 -28.31
C TYR A 555 9.85 -3.95 -27.39
N ASN A 556 9.43 -4.29 -26.18
CA ASN A 556 10.17 -5.19 -25.29
C ASN A 556 9.16 -5.94 -24.41
N ASP A 557 9.39 -7.24 -24.22
CA ASP A 557 8.54 -8.13 -23.43
C ASP A 557 7.12 -8.23 -24.00
N GLU A 558 6.14 -7.56 -23.37
CA GLU A 558 4.75 -7.48 -23.78
C GLU A 558 4.28 -6.01 -23.95
N ILE A 559 5.22 -5.07 -24.07
CA ILE A 559 4.95 -3.62 -24.08
C ILE A 559 5.45 -2.99 -25.38
N GLY A 560 4.54 -2.31 -26.07
CA GLY A 560 4.83 -1.45 -27.21
C GLY A 560 5.03 0.01 -26.83
N TYR A 561 5.87 0.69 -27.60
CA TYR A 561 6.09 2.13 -27.51
C TYR A 561 5.95 2.73 -28.91
N VAL A 562 5.24 3.83 -29.05
CA VAL A 562 5.00 4.52 -30.33
C VAL A 562 5.37 6.00 -30.21
N PHE A 563 6.01 6.53 -31.25
CA PHE A 563 6.56 7.88 -31.31
C PHE A 563 5.91 8.67 -32.46
N PRO A 564 4.70 9.21 -32.25
CA PRO A 564 3.92 9.83 -33.33
C PRO A 564 4.61 11.04 -33.98
N GLU A 565 5.46 11.75 -33.21
CA GLU A 565 6.18 12.94 -33.66
C GLU A 565 7.69 12.69 -33.84
N GLY A 566 8.15 11.44 -33.65
CA GLY A 566 9.58 11.11 -33.63
C GLY A 566 10.31 11.77 -32.45
N GLY A 567 11.57 12.17 -32.63
CA GLY A 567 12.39 12.87 -31.63
C GLY A 567 13.81 12.30 -31.50
N PRO A 568 14.67 12.91 -30.65
CA PRO A 568 16.04 12.46 -30.41
C PRO A 568 16.07 11.21 -29.51
N LEU A 569 15.54 10.11 -30.03
CA LEU A 569 15.39 8.86 -29.29
C LEU A 569 16.71 8.09 -29.22
N ARG A 570 16.95 7.48 -28.06
CA ARG A 570 18.07 6.57 -27.81
C ARG A 570 17.58 5.28 -27.21
N VAL A 571 18.22 4.18 -27.60
CA VAL A 571 17.91 2.83 -27.12
C VAL A 571 19.16 2.11 -26.61
N SER A 572 18.99 1.36 -25.53
CA SER A 572 19.99 0.45 -24.98
C SER A 572 19.40 -0.95 -24.79
N ASN A 573 20.24 -1.96 -24.94
CA ASN A 573 20.09 -3.31 -24.39
C ASN A 573 21.44 -3.64 -23.73
N LYS A 574 21.69 -3.01 -22.59
CA LYS A 574 23.00 -2.99 -21.93
C LYS A 574 22.98 -3.86 -20.70
N GLU A 575 24.08 -4.57 -20.48
CA GLU A 575 24.34 -5.26 -19.23
C GLU A 575 24.62 -4.24 -18.12
N GLN A 576 23.82 -4.27 -17.06
CA GLN A 576 23.93 -3.44 -15.87
C GLN A 576 24.23 -4.31 -14.66
N SER A 577 24.93 -3.75 -13.68
CA SER A 577 25.31 -4.43 -12.44
C SER A 577 24.99 -3.57 -11.24
N GLY A 578 24.47 -4.18 -10.18
CA GLY A 578 24.15 -3.52 -8.91
C GLY A 578 23.91 -4.55 -7.81
N SER A 579 23.92 -4.10 -6.55
CA SER A 579 23.68 -4.96 -5.38
C SER A 579 22.76 -4.28 -4.39
N TRP A 580 22.03 -5.06 -3.59
CA TRP A 580 21.50 -4.57 -2.32
C TRP A 580 22.62 -4.45 -1.29
N ILE A 581 22.41 -3.67 -0.22
CA ILE A 581 23.38 -3.61 0.88
C ILE A 581 23.66 -5.03 1.41
N ASP A 582 24.94 -5.31 1.72
CA ASP A 582 25.40 -6.60 2.24
C ASP A 582 25.02 -7.83 1.38
N ARG A 583 24.82 -7.64 0.07
CA ARG A 583 24.57 -8.70 -0.91
C ARG A 583 25.55 -8.60 -2.07
N ASP A 584 25.84 -9.74 -2.70
CA ASP A 584 26.66 -9.77 -3.90
C ASP A 584 25.97 -9.03 -5.07
N PRO A 585 26.74 -8.35 -5.94
CA PRO A 585 26.20 -7.76 -7.16
C PRO A 585 25.55 -8.79 -8.06
N VAL A 586 24.44 -8.40 -8.67
CA VAL A 586 23.82 -9.15 -9.77
C VAL A 586 23.94 -8.37 -11.06
N THR A 587 23.99 -9.11 -12.16
CA THR A 587 24.12 -8.57 -13.50
C THR A 587 22.90 -8.94 -14.33
N ARG A 588 22.32 -7.96 -15.02
CA ARG A 588 21.08 -8.09 -15.81
C ARG A 588 21.17 -7.22 -17.06
N ASN A 589 20.56 -7.67 -18.15
CA ASN A 589 20.41 -6.83 -19.34
C ASN A 589 19.17 -5.95 -19.21
N ALA A 590 19.32 -4.66 -19.48
CA ALA A 590 18.25 -3.67 -19.41
C ALA A 590 17.93 -3.09 -20.78
N PHE A 591 16.63 -3.08 -21.11
CA PHE A 591 16.10 -2.36 -22.25
C PHE A 591 15.72 -0.96 -21.79
N THR A 592 16.46 0.06 -22.23
CA THR A 592 16.25 1.47 -21.87
C THR A 592 15.94 2.26 -23.13
N LEU A 593 14.87 3.06 -23.09
CA LEU A 593 14.39 3.89 -24.19
C LEU A 593 14.10 5.28 -23.67
N TYR A 594 14.70 6.31 -24.27
CA TYR A 594 14.58 7.68 -23.77
C TYR A 594 14.76 8.73 -24.87
N PHE A 595 14.20 9.91 -24.64
CA PHE A 595 14.48 11.12 -25.41
C PHE A 595 15.70 11.82 -24.80
N ASP A 596 16.69 12.15 -25.61
CA ASP A 596 17.87 12.92 -25.24
C ASP A 596 17.67 14.39 -25.66
N HIS A 597 17.29 15.25 -24.73
CA HIS A 597 17.06 16.69 -24.99
C HIS A 597 18.37 17.49 -25.04
N GLY A 598 19.51 16.82 -24.84
CA GLY A 598 20.82 17.46 -24.80
C GLY A 598 21.05 18.30 -23.55
N ARG A 599 22.13 19.09 -23.57
CA ARG A 599 22.51 20.01 -22.49
C ARG A 599 21.76 21.32 -22.66
N ALA A 600 21.24 21.85 -21.55
CA ALA A 600 20.51 23.11 -21.49
C ALA A 600 19.46 23.26 -22.62
N PRO A 601 18.49 22.32 -22.74
CA PRO A 601 17.40 22.48 -23.69
C PRO A 601 16.64 23.78 -23.42
N GLU A 602 16.05 24.33 -24.49
CA GLU A 602 15.17 25.50 -24.46
C GLU A 602 13.88 25.13 -25.20
N GLY A 603 12.77 25.04 -24.47
CA GLY A 603 11.47 24.71 -25.06
C GLY A 603 11.38 23.32 -25.72
N ALA A 604 12.16 22.33 -25.26
CA ALA A 604 12.11 20.99 -25.83
C ALA A 604 10.78 20.27 -25.54
N GLU A 605 10.41 19.34 -26.41
CA GLU A 605 9.12 18.63 -26.38
C GLU A 605 9.31 17.13 -26.59
N TYR A 606 8.33 16.33 -26.16
CA TYR A 606 8.24 14.92 -26.51
C TYR A 606 6.79 14.46 -26.59
N ALA A 607 6.55 13.44 -27.39
CA ALA A 607 5.29 12.70 -27.40
C ALA A 607 5.55 11.20 -27.57
N TYR A 608 5.01 10.38 -26.67
CA TYR A 608 5.05 8.93 -26.82
C TYR A 608 3.75 8.28 -26.35
N ILE A 609 3.48 7.10 -26.88
CA ILE A 609 2.32 6.27 -26.55
C ILE A 609 2.83 4.91 -26.09
N VAL A 610 2.29 4.42 -24.97
CA VAL A 610 2.58 3.09 -24.43
C VAL A 610 1.39 2.19 -24.72
N LEU A 611 1.66 1.00 -25.27
CA LEU A 611 0.70 -0.05 -25.58
C LEU A 611 1.08 -1.31 -24.78
N PRO A 612 0.69 -1.41 -23.51
CA PRO A 612 0.89 -2.63 -22.72
C PRO A 612 -0.01 -3.77 -23.21
N ASP A 613 0.36 -5.02 -22.89
CA ASP A 613 -0.36 -6.24 -23.30
C ASP A 613 -0.64 -6.29 -24.82
N ALA A 614 0.37 -5.91 -25.60
CA ALA A 614 0.28 -5.82 -27.05
C ALA A 614 1.28 -6.75 -27.74
N SER A 615 0.92 -7.26 -28.92
CA SER A 615 1.86 -7.97 -29.78
C SER A 615 2.67 -6.98 -30.64
N PRO A 616 3.88 -7.33 -31.12
CA PRO A 616 4.63 -6.48 -32.04
C PRO A 616 3.85 -6.10 -33.30
N ALA A 617 2.96 -6.99 -33.78
CA ALA A 617 2.09 -6.71 -34.91
C ALA A 617 1.03 -5.64 -34.59
N LYS A 618 0.41 -5.69 -33.41
CA LYS A 618 -0.53 -4.67 -32.94
C LYS A 618 0.16 -3.31 -32.80
N VAL A 619 1.37 -3.29 -32.23
CA VAL A 619 2.17 -2.06 -32.04
C VAL A 619 2.56 -1.45 -33.38
N ARG A 620 3.06 -2.25 -34.33
CA ARG A 620 3.38 -1.78 -35.69
C ARG A 620 2.14 -1.20 -36.40
N ALA A 621 0.99 -1.86 -36.29
CA ALA A 621 -0.25 -1.38 -36.89
C ALA A 621 -0.72 -0.07 -36.25
N TYR A 622 -0.67 0.02 -34.92
CA TYR A 622 -1.01 1.25 -34.20
C TYR A 622 -0.06 2.39 -34.57
N ALA A 623 1.23 2.14 -34.70
CA ALA A 623 2.21 3.15 -35.12
C ALA A 623 1.94 3.71 -36.53
N ALA A 624 1.36 2.90 -37.43
CA ALA A 624 0.97 3.34 -38.76
C ALA A 624 -0.35 4.14 -38.79
N GLY A 625 -1.19 3.98 -37.77
CA GLY A 625 -2.46 4.70 -37.65
C GLY A 625 -2.92 4.77 -36.20
N PRO A 626 -2.37 5.70 -35.39
CA PRO A 626 -2.70 5.79 -33.97
C PRO A 626 -4.20 6.04 -33.75
N ALA A 627 -4.79 5.31 -32.80
CA ALA A 627 -6.19 5.51 -32.43
C ALA A 627 -6.41 6.86 -31.73
N VAL A 628 -5.40 7.35 -31.00
CA VAL A 628 -5.41 8.66 -30.35
C VAL A 628 -4.74 9.71 -31.22
N ARG A 629 -5.40 10.86 -31.34
CA ARG A 629 -4.88 12.06 -32.02
C ARG A 629 -4.39 13.06 -30.98
N ILE A 630 -3.17 13.55 -31.13
CA ILE A 630 -2.67 14.71 -30.38
C ILE A 630 -3.32 15.95 -31.02
N LEU A 631 -4.04 16.73 -30.21
CA LEU A 631 -4.69 17.96 -30.67
C LEU A 631 -3.80 19.18 -30.45
N ARG A 632 -3.03 19.17 -29.37
CA ARG A 632 -2.13 20.26 -28.97
C ARG A 632 -1.11 19.72 -27.97
N ASN A 633 0.14 20.17 -28.06
CA ASN A 633 1.19 19.91 -27.08
C ASN A 633 2.06 21.16 -26.96
N ASP A 634 1.70 22.08 -26.08
CA ASP A 634 2.53 23.25 -25.77
C ASP A 634 2.40 23.63 -24.28
N GLU A 635 3.07 24.71 -23.88
CA GLU A 635 3.08 25.19 -22.48
C GLU A 635 1.71 25.66 -21.96
N GLN A 636 0.77 25.98 -22.85
CA GLN A 636 -0.56 26.44 -22.48
C GLN A 636 -1.55 25.28 -22.38
N VAL A 637 -1.53 24.36 -23.34
CA VAL A 637 -2.47 23.24 -23.43
C VAL A 637 -1.78 21.99 -23.95
N GLN A 638 -2.02 20.87 -23.26
CA GLN A 638 -1.69 19.52 -23.75
C GLN A 638 -2.99 18.75 -23.89
N ALA A 639 -3.32 18.26 -25.08
CA ALA A 639 -4.63 17.68 -25.36
C ALA A 639 -4.60 16.55 -26.38
N VAL A 640 -5.45 15.55 -26.14
CA VAL A 640 -5.60 14.37 -26.99
C VAL A 640 -7.07 14.02 -27.21
N ARG A 641 -7.36 13.35 -28.31
CA ARG A 641 -8.69 12.84 -28.67
C ARG A 641 -8.59 11.38 -29.08
N HIS A 642 -9.42 10.53 -28.48
CA HIS A 642 -9.71 9.20 -28.98
C HIS A 642 -11.06 9.22 -29.73
N PRO A 643 -11.09 9.19 -31.08
CA PRO A 643 -12.33 9.32 -31.85
C PRO A 643 -13.30 8.16 -31.61
N GLY A 644 -12.79 6.92 -31.52
CA GLY A 644 -13.60 5.72 -31.26
C GLY A 644 -14.38 5.80 -29.94
N LEU A 645 -13.70 6.17 -28.86
CA LEU A 645 -14.32 6.40 -27.53
C LEU A 645 -15.11 7.71 -27.44
N ARG A 646 -15.01 8.58 -28.45
CA ARG A 646 -15.55 9.94 -28.42
C ARG A 646 -15.15 10.69 -27.13
N LEU A 647 -13.88 10.53 -26.73
CA LEU A 647 -13.29 11.08 -25.52
C LEU A 647 -12.15 12.05 -25.85
N THR A 648 -12.26 13.29 -25.37
CA THR A 648 -11.17 14.28 -25.39
C THR A 648 -10.67 14.47 -23.98
N MET A 649 -9.36 14.50 -23.79
CA MET A 649 -8.74 14.86 -22.52
C MET A 649 -7.75 16.00 -22.75
N ALA A 650 -7.71 16.96 -21.84
CA ALA A 650 -6.84 18.11 -21.96
C ALA A 650 -6.40 18.65 -20.60
N THR A 651 -5.15 19.10 -20.54
CA THR A 651 -4.60 19.90 -19.45
C THR A 651 -4.48 21.32 -19.95
N PHE A 652 -5.25 22.24 -19.35
CA PHE A 652 -5.12 23.68 -19.55
C PHE A 652 -4.30 24.27 -18.41
N HIS A 653 -3.09 24.74 -18.71
CA HIS A 653 -2.20 25.38 -17.73
C HIS A 653 -2.58 26.84 -17.45
N ALA A 654 -3.47 27.40 -18.28
CA ALA A 654 -4.09 28.71 -18.14
C ALA A 654 -5.50 28.69 -18.71
N ALA A 655 -6.30 29.74 -18.44
CA ALA A 655 -7.54 29.98 -19.16
C ALA A 655 -7.30 29.96 -20.67
N GLY A 656 -8.18 29.31 -21.44
CA GLY A 656 -7.85 29.05 -22.83
C GLY A 656 -8.93 28.37 -23.65
N SER A 657 -8.59 28.10 -24.90
CA SER A 657 -9.44 27.44 -25.89
C SER A 657 -8.69 26.34 -26.60
N LEU A 658 -9.39 25.26 -26.92
CA LEU A 658 -8.90 24.11 -27.67
C LEU A 658 -9.83 23.87 -28.87
N ASP A 659 -9.25 23.89 -30.06
CA ASP A 659 -9.96 23.48 -31.28
C ASP A 659 -10.16 21.96 -31.27
N LEU A 660 -11.41 21.52 -31.46
CA LEU A 660 -11.77 20.11 -31.55
C LEU A 660 -12.00 19.67 -33.01
N GLY A 661 -11.79 20.56 -33.97
CA GLY A 661 -12.10 20.38 -35.38
C GLY A 661 -13.58 20.59 -35.73
N ALA A 662 -13.88 20.68 -37.02
CA ALA A 662 -15.24 20.85 -37.55
C ALA A 662 -16.00 22.07 -36.96
N GLY A 663 -15.29 23.18 -36.71
CA GLY A 663 -15.86 24.40 -36.15
C GLY A 663 -16.27 24.28 -34.68
N ARG A 664 -15.71 23.28 -33.96
CA ARG A 664 -15.99 23.05 -32.54
C ARG A 664 -14.84 23.53 -31.68
N THR A 665 -15.15 24.14 -30.54
CA THR A 665 -14.13 24.65 -29.61
C THR A 665 -14.53 24.36 -28.17
N LEU A 666 -13.61 23.81 -27.39
CA LEU A 666 -13.71 23.69 -25.94
C LEU A 666 -13.01 24.88 -25.29
N ARG A 667 -13.66 25.56 -24.36
CA ARG A 667 -13.09 26.70 -23.63
C ARG A 667 -13.21 26.48 -22.12
N VAL A 668 -12.18 26.91 -21.41
CA VAL A 668 -12.16 27.01 -19.94
C VAL A 668 -11.70 28.43 -19.57
N ASP A 669 -12.27 28.99 -18.51
CA ASP A 669 -11.93 30.33 -18.02
C ASP A 669 -10.83 30.34 -16.95
N GLN A 670 -10.36 29.16 -16.54
CA GLN A 670 -9.34 28.95 -15.51
C GLN A 670 -8.46 27.74 -15.88
N PRO A 671 -7.24 27.60 -15.30
CA PRO A 671 -6.45 26.37 -15.41
C PRO A 671 -7.26 25.17 -14.93
N ALA A 672 -7.26 24.08 -15.71
CA ALA A 672 -8.03 22.87 -15.38
C ALA A 672 -7.50 21.64 -16.12
N VAL A 673 -7.59 20.49 -15.47
CA VAL A 673 -7.50 19.17 -16.14
C VAL A 673 -8.92 18.72 -16.43
N VAL A 674 -9.21 18.42 -17.70
CA VAL A 674 -10.59 18.17 -18.17
C VAL A 674 -10.72 16.91 -19.01
N MET A 675 -11.89 16.29 -18.95
CA MET A 675 -12.31 15.20 -19.84
C MET A 675 -13.70 15.47 -20.40
N LEU A 676 -13.80 15.50 -21.74
CA LEU A 676 -15.05 15.62 -22.47
C LEU A 676 -15.42 14.26 -23.08
N LYS A 677 -16.43 13.62 -22.51
CA LYS A 677 -17.00 12.37 -22.98
C LYS A 677 -18.29 12.62 -23.75
N GLU A 678 -18.34 12.15 -24.99
CA GLU A 678 -19.48 12.38 -25.87
C GLU A 678 -20.10 11.08 -26.38
N SER A 679 -19.76 9.94 -25.79
CA SER A 679 -20.28 8.64 -26.22
C SER A 679 -21.77 8.43 -25.89
N GLY A 680 -22.35 9.22 -24.97
CA GLY A 680 -23.75 9.13 -24.55
C GLY A 680 -24.70 10.13 -25.24
N GLY A 681 -25.93 10.24 -24.73
CA GLY A 681 -26.96 11.17 -25.24
C GLY A 681 -26.68 12.65 -24.99
N SER A 682 -25.85 12.96 -23.98
CA SER A 682 -25.36 14.31 -23.67
C SER A 682 -23.83 14.32 -23.59
N ALA A 683 -23.23 15.50 -23.75
CA ALA A 683 -21.80 15.69 -23.53
C ALA A 683 -21.55 15.81 -22.03
N VAL A 684 -20.73 14.93 -21.46
CA VAL A 684 -20.36 14.93 -20.04
C VAL A 684 -18.95 15.47 -19.90
N MET A 685 -18.76 16.35 -18.94
CA MET A 685 -17.48 16.98 -18.66
C MET A 685 -17.05 16.64 -17.23
N SER A 686 -15.81 16.19 -17.07
CA SER A 686 -15.14 16.01 -15.78
C SER A 686 -14.05 17.06 -15.66
N VAL A 687 -13.97 17.75 -14.51
CA VAL A 687 -13.04 18.86 -14.28
C VAL A 687 -12.34 18.69 -12.94
N ALA A 688 -11.05 18.97 -12.89
CA ALA A 688 -10.28 19.11 -11.66
C ALA A 688 -9.30 20.29 -11.76
N ASN A 689 -9.06 20.96 -10.64
CA ASN A 689 -7.98 21.91 -10.45
C ASN A 689 -7.25 21.53 -9.15
N PRO A 690 -5.95 21.20 -9.21
CA PRO A 690 -5.23 20.73 -8.04
C PRO A 690 -4.65 21.84 -7.16
N ASP A 691 -4.66 23.09 -7.61
CA ASP A 691 -3.84 24.15 -7.03
C ASP A 691 -4.65 25.22 -6.29
N GLN A 692 -5.87 25.50 -6.76
CA GLN A 692 -6.71 26.57 -6.20
C GLN A 692 -7.92 26.01 -5.44
N PRO A 693 -8.04 26.25 -4.12
CA PRO A 693 -9.16 25.76 -3.33
C PRO A 693 -10.45 26.53 -3.63
N GLY A 694 -11.56 25.80 -3.78
CA GLY A 694 -12.90 26.40 -3.92
C GLY A 694 -13.11 27.16 -5.23
N LEU A 695 -12.31 26.86 -6.27
CA LEU A 695 -12.38 27.52 -7.56
C LEU A 695 -13.65 27.11 -8.33
N THR A 696 -14.31 28.06 -8.99
CA THR A 696 -15.33 27.75 -10.00
C THR A 696 -14.72 27.85 -11.40
N VAL A 697 -14.82 26.77 -12.18
CA VAL A 697 -14.36 26.72 -13.58
C VAL A 697 -15.58 26.71 -14.51
N SER A 698 -15.68 27.71 -15.38
CA SER A 698 -16.69 27.75 -16.44
C SER A 698 -16.18 27.04 -17.70
N VAL A 699 -16.93 26.07 -18.17
CA VAL A 699 -16.62 25.32 -19.38
C VAL A 699 -17.64 25.62 -20.47
N ALA A 700 -17.18 25.88 -21.69
CA ALA A 700 -18.04 26.08 -22.86
C ALA A 700 -17.60 25.17 -24.02
N LEU A 701 -18.55 24.42 -24.57
CA LEU A 701 -18.38 23.64 -25.79
C LEU A 701 -19.17 24.32 -26.92
N ALA A 702 -18.47 25.06 -27.76
CA ALA A 702 -19.03 25.68 -28.95
C ALA A 702 -19.02 24.70 -30.12
N ALA A 703 -20.08 24.72 -30.92
CA ALA A 703 -20.23 24.02 -32.19
C ALA A 703 -21.08 24.90 -33.14
N PRO A 704 -21.10 24.63 -34.46
CA PRO A 704 -21.95 25.38 -35.38
C PRO A 704 -23.42 25.41 -34.93
N GLY A 705 -23.96 26.61 -34.71
CA GLY A 705 -25.35 26.82 -34.30
C GLY A 705 -25.71 26.45 -32.86
N ARG A 706 -24.77 25.98 -32.03
CA ARG A 706 -25.04 25.60 -30.62
C ARG A 706 -23.82 25.73 -29.71
N THR A 707 -24.00 26.35 -28.55
CA THR A 707 -23.00 26.34 -27.47
C THR A 707 -23.60 25.71 -26.23
N ARG A 708 -22.92 24.71 -25.65
CA ARG A 708 -23.28 24.13 -24.35
C ARG A 708 -22.35 24.66 -23.27
N ARG A 709 -22.84 24.87 -22.05
CA ARG A 709 -22.06 25.44 -20.94
C ARG A 709 -22.38 24.75 -19.62
N ALA A 710 -21.42 24.81 -18.69
CA ALA A 710 -21.64 24.52 -17.28
C ALA A 710 -20.55 25.18 -16.41
N GLY A 711 -20.88 25.52 -15.18
CA GLY A 711 -19.92 25.97 -14.15
C GLY A 711 -19.63 24.83 -13.16
N PHE A 712 -18.37 24.62 -12.83
CA PHE A 712 -17.89 23.52 -11.98
C PHE A 712 -17.34 24.09 -10.68
N GLU A 713 -18.05 23.90 -9.57
CA GLU A 713 -17.58 24.26 -8.24
C GLU A 713 -16.62 23.18 -7.73
N LEU A 714 -15.33 23.51 -7.67
CA LEU A 714 -14.29 22.56 -7.28
C LEU A 714 -14.05 22.59 -5.77
N GLY A 715 -13.55 21.47 -5.23
CA GLY A 715 -13.37 21.28 -3.80
C GLY A 715 -12.24 22.12 -3.18
N SER A 716 -12.26 22.21 -1.85
CA SER A 716 -11.19 22.75 -1.00
C SER A 716 -10.84 21.76 0.11
N GLY A 717 -9.77 22.02 0.87
CA GLY A 717 -9.34 21.16 1.99
C GLY A 717 -9.11 19.72 1.55
N ALA A 718 -9.81 18.77 2.16
CA ALA A 718 -9.74 17.35 1.82
C ALA A 718 -10.18 17.04 0.36
N ASN A 719 -10.98 17.92 -0.25
CA ASN A 719 -11.49 17.77 -1.62
C ASN A 719 -10.73 18.60 -2.66
N LEU A 720 -9.65 19.31 -2.29
CA LEU A 720 -8.81 20.04 -3.26
C LEU A 720 -8.24 19.06 -4.29
N GLY A 721 -8.47 19.32 -5.58
CA GLY A 721 -8.05 18.43 -6.67
C GLY A 721 -8.99 17.25 -6.96
N LYS A 722 -10.08 17.08 -6.20
CA LYS A 722 -11.09 16.06 -6.49
C LYS A 722 -11.83 16.39 -7.79
N THR A 723 -12.11 15.37 -8.59
CA THR A 723 -12.87 15.52 -9.84
C THR A 723 -14.33 15.86 -9.59
N VAL A 724 -14.87 16.80 -10.37
CA VAL A 724 -16.30 17.13 -10.45
C VAL A 724 -16.80 16.82 -11.86
N THR A 725 -17.89 16.06 -11.96
CA THR A 725 -18.42 15.57 -13.25
C THR A 725 -19.89 15.92 -13.40
N GLN A 726 -20.24 16.52 -14.53
CA GLN A 726 -21.64 16.82 -14.86
C GLN A 726 -21.84 16.98 -16.38
N PRO A 727 -23.09 16.86 -16.88
CA PRO A 727 -23.43 17.17 -18.26
C PRO A 727 -23.22 18.66 -18.59
N LEU A 728 -22.86 18.95 -19.85
CA LEU A 728 -22.94 20.29 -20.42
C LEU A 728 -24.35 20.51 -20.98
N THR A 729 -24.98 21.63 -20.60
CA THR A 729 -26.34 22.01 -21.03
C THR A 729 -26.33 22.98 -22.19
#